data_AF-A0A931P9V8-F1
#
_entry.id   AF-A0A931P9V8-F1
#
_cell.length_a   1.000
_cell.length_b   1.000
_cell.length_c   1.000
_cell.angle_alpha   90.00
_cell.angle_beta   90.00
_cell.angle_gamma   90.00
#
_symmetry.space_group_name_H-M   'P 1'
#
loop_
_entity.id
_entity.type
_entity.pdbx_description
1 polymer ?
#
loop_
_entity_poly.entity_id
_entity_poly.type
_entity_poly.pdbx_seq_one_letter_code
_entity_poly.pdbx_strand_id
1 'polypeptide(L)'
;MVVRRCPPGGPGPSLGACPRTTASWSGVTSTTCAWPARPVAPSADPPSRALHPGRPSSSGLLPLLTPGRWGTSCRAPPVVLAPRRRPMSIDTTADPPAQAPGAARSRAARPPRGEGQWALGYAEPLNANERLKKDDDGLNVRARIENVYSRQGFGSIDPSDLRGRMRWWGLYTQRRQGIDGGRTSSLEPHELDDEHFMLRIRSDGGILSAEQLRAVADVSQRYARDTADITDRQNVQLHWVRIEDVPAIWQRLESVGLTTAEACGDTPRVVLGSPVAGVAADEILDGTPAIREIVRRHVADPRFSNLPRKFKSAVSGSPRQDVAHEVNDLSFVGVVHPEHGPGFDVWVGGGLSTNPMLAQRLGAWVPLDEVPDVWAAVVSVFRDYGYRRLRTRARLKFLVQDWGVARLREVVEQQYLGHRLVDGPAAQPYAGRRDHVGVHPQRDGRWYVGAAPTVGRVSGTVLDGLATLAERHGSGEVRLTAQQKLVVLGVGDDDIEPLVAGLHALGLEVRPSEFRRGTMACTGIEFCKLAIAETKGNAARLVAELEDRLPTFDRPLSLHVNGCPNSCARIQVADIGLKGMLVPGPDGEQTEGFQVHLGGELGPEAGLGRKPRGLKVTSAELPDYVERVVGRYVEQRDDDESFAQWARRADEEALT
;
A
#
# COMPACT_ATOMS: atom_id res chain seq x y z
N MET A 1 38.66 -40.65 10.75
CA MET A 1 40.04 -40.68 11.28
C MET A 1 40.11 -39.71 12.45
N VAL A 2 40.73 -40.05 13.59
CA VAL A 2 40.62 -39.25 14.83
C VAL A 2 42.01 -39.00 15.43
N VAL A 3 42.33 -37.74 15.72
CA VAL A 3 43.43 -37.36 16.64
C VAL A 3 42.97 -36.16 17.49
N ARG A 4 43.19 -36.24 18.80
CA ARG A 4 43.03 -35.13 19.78
C ARG A 4 44.43 -34.66 20.20
N ARG A 5 44.57 -33.41 20.69
CA ARG A 5 45.25 -33.10 21.99
C ARG A 5 45.24 -31.61 22.35
N CYS A 6 45.08 -31.36 23.66
CA CYS A 6 45.49 -30.17 24.42
C CYS A 6 46.34 -30.67 25.63
N PRO A 7 46.66 -29.87 26.66
CA PRO A 7 47.69 -28.82 26.69
C PRO A 7 48.67 -29.00 27.88
N PRO A 8 49.54 -28.01 28.15
CA PRO A 8 49.95 -27.66 29.53
C PRO A 8 49.90 -26.13 29.81
N GLY A 9 49.94 -25.61 31.05
CA GLY A 9 49.86 -26.32 32.34
C GLY A 9 50.37 -25.58 33.61
N GLY A 10 49.74 -24.47 34.04
CA GLY A 10 49.91 -23.87 35.40
C GLY A 10 51.23 -23.10 35.70
N PRO A 11 51.45 -22.57 36.93
CA PRO A 11 50.61 -22.58 38.16
C PRO A 11 50.24 -21.16 38.71
N GLY A 12 49.45 -21.11 39.82
CA GLY A 12 49.10 -19.90 40.60
C GLY A 12 49.97 -19.70 41.87
N PRO A 13 49.53 -19.07 42.99
CA PRO A 13 48.16 -18.69 43.44
C PRO A 13 48.06 -17.14 43.73
N SER A 14 47.41 -16.49 44.74
CA SER A 14 46.66 -16.86 45.98
C SER A 14 45.82 -15.72 46.63
N LEU A 15 44.69 -16.09 47.25
CA LEU A 15 44.09 -15.61 48.53
C LEU A 15 43.57 -14.15 48.77
N GLY A 16 42.26 -14.05 49.03
CA GLY A 16 41.64 -13.26 50.13
C GLY A 16 41.22 -11.80 49.86
N ALA A 17 40.27 -11.19 50.58
CA ALA A 17 39.20 -11.71 51.46
C ALA A 17 38.10 -10.63 51.67
N CYS A 18 36.90 -11.01 52.12
CA CYS A 18 35.76 -10.09 52.39
C CYS A 18 35.59 -9.85 53.90
N PRO A 19 35.08 -8.68 54.32
CA PRO A 19 34.07 -8.68 55.40
C PRO A 19 32.82 -7.80 55.13
N ARG A 20 31.77 -8.08 55.93
CA ARG A 20 30.50 -7.33 56.06
C ARG A 20 30.73 -6.04 56.89
N THR A 21 29.81 -5.06 57.04
CA THR A 21 28.55 -5.11 57.85
C THR A 21 27.74 -3.79 57.72
N THR A 22 26.46 -3.80 57.29
CA THR A 22 25.16 -3.70 58.05
C THR A 22 24.73 -2.37 58.73
N ALA A 23 23.63 -1.79 58.24
CA ALA A 23 22.43 -1.25 58.95
C ALA A 23 21.39 -0.85 57.87
N SER A 24 20.06 -1.13 57.85
CA SER A 24 18.94 -1.20 58.83
C SER A 24 18.48 0.17 59.37
N TRP A 25 17.19 0.55 59.40
CA TRP A 25 15.95 -0.18 59.78
C TRP A 25 14.65 0.23 59.01
N SER A 26 13.60 -0.62 59.11
CA SER A 26 12.12 -0.44 58.96
C SER A 26 11.49 0.76 58.19
N GLY A 27 10.39 0.63 57.41
CA GLY A 27 9.56 -0.54 57.04
C GLY A 27 8.13 -0.54 57.62
N VAL A 28 7.10 -0.63 56.75
CA VAL A 28 5.67 -0.93 57.07
C VAL A 28 5.07 -1.79 55.94
N THR A 29 4.08 -2.64 56.28
CA THR A 29 3.36 -3.61 55.43
C THR A 29 2.20 -2.93 54.62
N SER A 30 1.42 -3.55 53.72
CA SER A 30 0.90 -4.93 53.74
C SER A 30 0.24 -5.43 52.43
N THR A 31 0.18 -6.77 52.32
CA THR A 31 -0.86 -7.61 51.69
C THR A 31 -1.13 -7.55 50.18
N THR A 32 -0.81 -8.67 49.53
CA THR A 32 -1.31 -9.10 48.20
C THR A 32 -2.81 -9.41 48.18
N CYS A 33 -3.49 -9.14 47.06
CA CYS A 33 -4.79 -9.77 46.77
C CYS A 33 -4.95 -10.02 45.27
N ALA A 34 -5.04 -11.31 44.87
CA ALA A 34 -5.38 -11.71 43.50
C ALA A 34 -6.89 -11.97 43.38
N TRP A 35 -7.48 -11.68 42.22
CA TRP A 35 -8.88 -12.00 41.92
C TRP A 35 -9.01 -12.76 40.59
N PRO A 36 -9.88 -13.79 40.50
CA PRO A 36 -9.94 -14.70 39.35
C PRO A 36 -10.97 -14.27 38.29
N ALA A 37 -10.82 -14.81 37.08
CA ALA A 37 -11.84 -14.74 36.03
C ALA A 37 -12.77 -15.98 36.06
N ARG A 38 -14.07 -15.78 35.74
CA ARG A 38 -14.97 -16.77 35.11
C ARG A 38 -16.22 -16.10 34.51
N PRO A 39 -16.93 -16.73 33.54
CA PRO A 39 -17.90 -16.05 32.66
C PRO A 39 -19.37 -16.37 32.95
N VAL A 40 -20.29 -15.54 32.43
CA VAL A 40 -21.75 -15.78 32.33
C VAL A 40 -22.31 -15.14 31.04
N ALA A 41 -23.36 -15.74 30.44
CA ALA A 41 -24.19 -15.21 29.36
C ALA A 41 -25.68 -15.66 29.58
N PRO A 42 -26.66 -15.36 28.70
CA PRO A 42 -27.49 -14.16 28.81
C PRO A 42 -29.02 -14.40 28.98
N SER A 43 -29.75 -13.38 29.44
CA SER A 43 -31.23 -13.27 29.51
C SER A 43 -31.62 -11.83 29.93
N ALA A 44 -32.87 -11.35 29.92
CA ALA A 44 -34.04 -11.48 29.02
C ALA A 44 -35.08 -10.39 29.42
N ASP A 45 -35.89 -9.89 28.48
CA ASP A 45 -36.87 -8.78 28.64
C ASP A 45 -38.27 -9.26 29.14
N PRO A 46 -39.25 -8.35 29.44
CA PRO A 46 -39.19 -6.90 29.66
C PRO A 46 -39.60 -6.50 31.12
N PRO A 47 -40.84 -6.08 31.55
CA PRO A 47 -42.13 -5.77 30.90
C PRO A 47 -42.41 -4.24 30.78
N SER A 48 -43.65 -3.75 31.04
CA SER A 48 -44.08 -2.37 30.70
C SER A 48 -45.25 -1.78 31.52
N ARG A 49 -45.31 -0.43 31.65
CA ARG A 49 -46.50 0.49 31.52
C ARG A 49 -46.07 1.91 31.98
N ALA A 50 -46.17 3.02 31.25
CA ALA A 50 -47.14 3.58 30.28
C ALA A 50 -48.25 4.45 30.90
N LEU A 51 -48.31 5.74 30.55
CA LEU A 51 -49.50 6.59 30.56
C LEU A 51 -49.35 7.82 29.63
N HIS A 52 -50.44 8.14 28.92
CA HIS A 52 -50.64 9.25 27.96
C HIS A 52 -52.09 9.73 28.19
N PRO A 53 -52.49 10.99 27.87
CA PRO A 53 -53.04 11.25 26.52
C PRO A 53 -52.94 12.71 26.00
N GLY A 54 -53.31 12.92 24.73
CA GLY A 54 -53.47 14.24 24.09
C GLY A 54 -53.80 14.14 22.59
N ARG A 55 -55.09 13.98 22.24
CA ARG A 55 -55.65 13.77 20.89
C ARG A 55 -56.82 14.77 20.65
N PRO A 56 -57.61 14.77 19.54
CA PRO A 56 -57.76 13.84 18.39
C PRO A 56 -56.94 14.34 17.14
N SER A 57 -57.12 13.96 15.85
CA SER A 57 -58.25 13.30 15.17
C SER A 57 -57.94 12.19 14.13
N SER A 58 -58.24 12.39 12.84
CA SER A 58 -59.14 11.49 12.08
C SER A 58 -58.97 11.59 10.55
N SER A 59 -59.36 10.63 9.70
CA SER A 59 -59.78 9.20 9.80
C SER A 59 -59.99 8.66 8.36
N GLY A 60 -59.98 7.37 8.04
CA GLY A 60 -59.77 6.14 8.82
C GLY A 60 -60.58 4.96 8.24
N LEU A 61 -60.23 3.71 8.63
CA LEU A 61 -60.92 2.42 8.34
C LEU A 61 -60.72 1.88 6.89
N LEU A 62 -60.31 0.62 6.60
CA LEU A 62 -60.57 -0.78 7.11
C LEU A 62 -61.82 -1.45 6.47
N PRO A 63 -61.94 -2.81 6.39
CA PRO A 63 -61.10 -3.88 6.98
C PRO A 63 -60.69 -5.12 6.10
N LEU A 64 -59.55 -5.73 6.48
CA LEU A 64 -59.24 -7.17 6.75
C LEU A 64 -59.80 -8.34 5.88
N LEU A 65 -58.93 -9.30 5.50
CA LEU A 65 -58.80 -10.66 6.09
C LEU A 65 -57.75 -11.57 5.40
N THR A 66 -57.29 -12.62 6.11
CA THR A 66 -56.29 -13.69 5.74
C THR A 66 -56.78 -15.05 6.33
N PRO A 67 -56.19 -16.28 6.12
CA PRO A 67 -54.85 -16.66 5.62
C PRO A 67 -54.77 -17.92 4.70
N GLY A 68 -53.56 -18.48 4.44
CA GLY A 68 -53.32 -19.76 3.75
C GLY A 68 -51.85 -20.25 3.81
N ARG A 69 -51.55 -21.55 3.64
CA ARG A 69 -50.21 -22.16 3.91
C ARG A 69 -49.94 -23.46 3.11
N TRP A 70 -48.66 -23.73 2.79
CA TRP A 70 -48.06 -24.98 2.24
C TRP A 70 -48.31 -25.37 0.75
N GLY A 71 -47.31 -26.03 0.14
CA GLY A 71 -47.36 -26.71 -1.17
C GLY A 71 -45.94 -27.03 -1.72
N THR A 72 -45.68 -28.23 -2.26
CA THR A 72 -44.32 -28.69 -2.69
C THR A 72 -44.31 -29.57 -3.96
N SER A 73 -43.13 -29.72 -4.59
CA SER A 73 -42.79 -30.73 -5.64
C SER A 73 -43.39 -30.49 -7.05
N CYS A 74 -42.92 -31.05 -8.19
CA CYS A 74 -41.67 -31.75 -8.54
C CYS A 74 -41.39 -31.77 -10.09
N ARG A 75 -40.37 -32.55 -10.53
CA ARG A 75 -39.89 -32.76 -11.95
C ARG A 75 -40.96 -33.48 -12.84
N ALA A 76 -40.88 -33.65 -14.18
CA ALA A 76 -39.75 -33.93 -15.10
C ALA A 76 -40.10 -33.71 -16.63
N PRO A 77 -39.18 -33.94 -17.62
CA PRO A 77 -39.35 -33.72 -19.09
C PRO A 77 -39.58 -35.06 -19.87
N PRO A 78 -39.25 -35.31 -21.18
CA PRO A 78 -38.81 -34.49 -22.35
C PRO A 78 -39.56 -34.85 -23.68
N VAL A 79 -39.00 -34.56 -24.88
CA VAL A 79 -38.91 -35.46 -26.09
C VAL A 79 -38.27 -34.74 -27.32
N VAL A 80 -37.65 -35.50 -28.25
CA VAL A 80 -36.98 -35.06 -29.50
C VAL A 80 -37.33 -36.01 -30.66
N LEU A 81 -37.44 -35.56 -31.92
CA LEU A 81 -37.33 -36.39 -33.16
C LEU A 81 -37.21 -35.56 -34.48
N ALA A 82 -36.78 -36.20 -35.58
CA ALA A 82 -36.60 -35.67 -36.96
C ALA A 82 -36.54 -36.86 -37.97
N PRO A 83 -36.15 -36.75 -39.28
CA PRO A 83 -36.30 -35.71 -40.32
C PRO A 83 -37.01 -36.25 -41.63
N ARG A 84 -37.09 -35.50 -42.75
CA ARG A 84 -37.37 -36.02 -44.14
C ARG A 84 -36.93 -35.06 -45.28
N ARG A 85 -37.02 -35.46 -46.57
CA ARG A 85 -36.35 -34.82 -47.76
C ARG A 85 -37.26 -34.59 -49.00
N ARG A 86 -37.08 -33.42 -49.69
CA ARG A 86 -37.16 -33.12 -51.17
C ARG A 86 -38.48 -33.45 -51.94
N PRO A 87 -38.73 -33.02 -53.23
CA PRO A 87 -37.85 -32.39 -54.27
C PRO A 87 -38.41 -31.16 -55.08
N MET A 88 -37.59 -30.65 -56.03
CA MET A 88 -37.81 -30.08 -57.41
C MET A 88 -39.18 -29.45 -57.88
N SER A 89 -39.27 -28.50 -58.84
CA SER A 89 -38.30 -27.81 -59.75
C SER A 89 -38.88 -26.63 -60.58
N ILE A 90 -38.01 -25.67 -60.97
CA ILE A 90 -37.96 -24.87 -62.26
C ILE A 90 -39.19 -24.02 -62.70
N ASP A 91 -38.98 -22.69 -62.86
CA ASP A 91 -38.86 -22.00 -64.18
C ASP A 91 -38.18 -20.61 -64.04
N THR A 92 -38.13 -19.80 -65.11
CA THR A 92 -37.11 -18.77 -65.40
C THR A 92 -37.69 -17.40 -65.78
N THR A 93 -36.95 -16.30 -65.52
CA THR A 93 -36.88 -15.08 -66.38
C THR A 93 -35.80 -14.08 -65.90
N ALA A 94 -35.39 -13.18 -66.82
CA ALA A 94 -34.18 -12.34 -66.82
C ALA A 94 -33.96 -11.30 -65.70
N ASP A 95 -32.68 -10.91 -65.50
CA ASP A 95 -32.22 -9.89 -64.56
C ASP A 95 -32.48 -8.42 -65.00
N PRO A 96 -32.76 -7.50 -64.06
CA PRO A 96 -32.65 -6.05 -64.24
C PRO A 96 -31.21 -5.52 -63.97
N PRO A 97 -30.84 -4.33 -64.46
CA PRO A 97 -29.45 -3.87 -64.50
C PRO A 97 -28.85 -3.47 -63.13
N ALA A 98 -27.53 -3.60 -63.02
CA ALA A 98 -26.77 -3.34 -61.80
C ALA A 98 -26.83 -1.87 -61.34
N GLN A 99 -27.11 -1.66 -60.06
CA GLN A 99 -26.94 -0.36 -59.40
C GLN A 99 -25.46 -0.11 -59.11
N ALA A 100 -24.99 1.11 -59.42
CA ALA A 100 -23.63 1.52 -59.06
C ALA A 100 -23.44 1.53 -57.53
N PRO A 101 -22.27 1.14 -57.00
CA PRO A 101 -22.04 1.09 -55.55
C PRO A 101 -22.13 2.50 -54.96
N GLY A 102 -23.19 2.75 -54.19
CA GLY A 102 -23.43 4.03 -53.55
C GLY A 102 -22.25 4.40 -52.64
N ALA A 103 -21.59 5.52 -52.96
CA ALA A 103 -20.39 5.96 -52.26
C ALA A 103 -20.67 6.12 -50.75
N ALA A 104 -20.15 5.18 -49.96
CA ALA A 104 -20.28 5.19 -48.51
C ALA A 104 -19.63 6.45 -47.97
N ARG A 105 -20.45 7.46 -47.62
CA ARG A 105 -19.97 8.71 -47.02
C ARG A 105 -19.17 8.37 -45.77
N SER A 106 -17.85 8.44 -45.87
CA SER A 106 -16.94 8.29 -44.74
C SER A 106 -17.38 9.26 -43.66
N ARG A 107 -17.92 8.74 -42.55
CA ARG A 107 -18.27 9.55 -41.39
C ARG A 107 -16.97 10.19 -40.92
N ALA A 108 -16.80 11.48 -41.23
CA ALA A 108 -15.60 12.22 -40.87
C ALA A 108 -15.34 11.98 -39.38
N ALA A 109 -14.12 11.54 -39.04
CA ALA A 109 -13.77 11.23 -37.67
C ALA A 109 -14.09 12.47 -36.82
N ARG A 110 -14.94 12.30 -35.80
CA ARG A 110 -15.24 13.39 -34.87
C ARG A 110 -13.90 13.91 -34.33
N PRO A 111 -13.65 15.24 -34.36
CA PRO A 111 -12.42 15.78 -33.81
C PRO A 111 -12.17 15.21 -32.41
N PRO A 112 -10.93 14.78 -32.10
CA PRO A 112 -10.63 14.15 -30.83
C PRO A 112 -11.06 15.07 -29.70
N ARG A 113 -11.96 14.58 -28.83
CA ARG A 113 -12.46 15.36 -27.70
C ARG A 113 -11.31 15.54 -26.71
N GLY A 114 -10.98 16.80 -26.40
CA GLY A 114 -9.93 17.13 -25.44
C GLY A 114 -10.09 16.39 -24.11
N GLU A 115 -9.01 15.77 -23.66
CA GLU A 115 -8.98 14.99 -22.41
C GLU A 115 -8.82 15.86 -21.15
N GLY A 116 -9.06 17.18 -21.25
CA GLY A 116 -8.86 18.15 -20.18
C GLY A 116 -7.40 18.57 -19.98
N GLN A 117 -6.58 18.49 -21.02
CA GLN A 117 -5.15 18.82 -21.00
C GLN A 117 -4.96 20.34 -21.10
N TRP A 118 -4.29 20.94 -20.11
CA TRP A 118 -4.13 22.38 -19.99
C TRP A 118 -3.27 22.99 -21.10
N ALA A 119 -2.17 22.34 -21.48
CA ALA A 119 -1.31 22.78 -22.58
C ALA A 119 -1.98 22.71 -23.97
N LEU A 120 -3.18 22.13 -24.06
CA LEU A 120 -4.02 22.12 -25.26
C LEU A 120 -5.25 23.06 -25.13
N GLY A 121 -5.24 23.96 -24.14
CA GLY A 121 -6.31 24.93 -23.87
C GLY A 121 -7.54 24.38 -23.15
N TYR A 122 -7.58 23.11 -22.77
CA TYR A 122 -8.74 22.47 -22.14
C TYR A 122 -8.76 22.67 -20.61
N ALA A 123 -8.90 23.92 -20.16
CA ALA A 123 -8.85 24.31 -18.75
C ALA A 123 -10.18 24.16 -17.98
N GLU A 124 -11.30 23.80 -18.63
CA GLU A 124 -12.59 23.64 -17.94
C GLU A 124 -12.74 22.31 -17.19
N PRO A 125 -13.41 22.29 -16.01
CA PRO A 125 -13.44 21.14 -15.13
C PRO A 125 -14.42 20.07 -15.62
N LEU A 126 -13.87 19.01 -16.22
CA LEU A 126 -14.63 17.90 -16.82
C LEU A 126 -15.18 16.87 -15.82
N ASN A 127 -14.89 17.01 -14.52
CA ASN A 127 -15.47 16.19 -13.45
C ASN A 127 -15.46 16.95 -12.10
N ALA A 128 -16.17 16.40 -11.10
CA ALA A 128 -16.33 17.03 -9.79
C ALA A 128 -15.02 17.29 -9.03
N ASN A 129 -13.96 16.50 -9.25
CA ASN A 129 -12.67 16.73 -8.58
C ASN A 129 -11.83 17.81 -9.28
N GLU A 130 -11.93 17.97 -10.59
CA GLU A 130 -11.32 19.13 -11.27
C GLU A 130 -12.09 20.42 -10.96
N ARG A 131 -13.42 20.34 -10.77
CA ARG A 131 -14.24 21.49 -10.36
C ARG A 131 -13.82 21.97 -8.98
N LEU A 132 -13.82 21.08 -8.00
CA LEU A 132 -13.37 21.33 -6.63
C LEU A 132 -11.98 22.01 -6.55
N LYS A 133 -11.02 21.59 -7.39
CA LYS A 133 -9.68 22.20 -7.48
C LYS A 133 -9.62 23.53 -8.26
N LYS A 134 -10.64 23.84 -9.07
CA LYS A 134 -10.83 25.16 -9.71
C LYS A 134 -11.54 26.13 -8.77
N ASP A 135 -12.39 25.62 -7.89
CA ASP A 135 -13.18 26.44 -6.95
C ASP A 135 -12.32 26.96 -5.76
N ASP A 136 -11.35 26.18 -5.27
CA ASP A 136 -10.33 26.58 -4.28
C ASP A 136 -9.18 25.54 -4.23
N ASP A 137 -7.95 25.97 -3.93
CA ASP A 137 -6.77 25.09 -3.84
C ASP A 137 -6.89 24.15 -2.62
N GLY A 138 -6.43 22.90 -2.78
CA GLY A 138 -6.45 21.93 -1.71
C GLY A 138 -5.61 22.33 -0.49
N LEU A 139 -4.52 23.08 -0.67
CA LEU A 139 -3.65 23.55 0.42
C LEU A 139 -4.39 24.54 1.35
N ASN A 140 -5.29 25.37 0.81
CA ASN A 140 -5.98 26.43 1.56
C ASN A 140 -6.91 25.94 2.68
N VAL A 141 -7.30 24.65 2.66
CA VAL A 141 -8.17 24.05 3.68
C VAL A 141 -7.57 24.10 5.10
N ARG A 142 -6.24 24.17 5.24
CA ARG A 142 -5.56 24.23 6.55
C ARG A 142 -6.08 25.39 7.41
N ALA A 143 -6.19 26.59 6.82
CA ALA A 143 -6.70 27.76 7.54
C ALA A 143 -8.15 27.57 8.01
N ARG A 144 -8.99 26.82 7.28
CA ARG A 144 -10.36 26.48 7.68
C ARG A 144 -10.40 25.39 8.75
N ILE A 145 -9.45 24.44 8.73
CA ILE A 145 -9.28 23.44 9.79
C ILE A 145 -8.91 24.12 11.11
N GLU A 146 -7.89 24.97 11.12
CA GLU A 146 -7.38 25.65 12.31
C GLU A 146 -8.36 26.68 12.91
N ASN A 147 -9.20 27.31 12.07
CA ASN A 147 -10.07 28.41 12.49
C ASN A 147 -11.57 28.09 12.61
N VAL A 148 -12.05 27.05 11.93
CA VAL A 148 -13.48 26.68 11.89
C VAL A 148 -13.66 25.23 12.33
N TYR A 149 -13.15 24.28 11.55
CA TYR A 149 -13.55 22.88 11.67
C TYR A 149 -13.07 22.20 12.96
N SER A 150 -11.86 22.51 13.45
CA SER A 150 -11.38 22.03 14.74
C SER A 150 -12.11 22.64 15.96
N ARG A 151 -12.88 23.71 15.76
CA ARG A 151 -13.62 24.42 16.82
C ARG A 151 -15.11 24.12 16.83
N GLN A 152 -15.66 23.74 15.68
CA GLN A 152 -17.08 23.43 15.47
C GLN A 152 -17.35 21.93 15.24
N GLY A 153 -16.28 21.13 15.13
CA GLY A 153 -16.32 19.67 15.02
C GLY A 153 -16.77 19.14 13.66
N PHE A 154 -16.81 17.81 13.53
CA PHE A 154 -16.97 17.11 12.25
C PHE A 154 -18.19 17.59 11.41
N GLY A 155 -19.32 17.86 12.05
CA GLY A 155 -20.55 18.30 11.38
C GLY A 155 -20.47 19.68 10.70
N SER A 156 -19.43 20.48 10.98
CA SER A 156 -19.20 21.79 10.37
C SER A 156 -18.45 21.75 9.02
N ILE A 157 -17.89 20.61 8.64
CA ILE A 157 -16.96 20.50 7.51
C ILE A 157 -17.73 20.54 6.18
N ASP A 158 -17.30 21.40 5.25
CA ASP A 158 -17.85 21.42 3.89
C ASP A 158 -17.65 20.05 3.20
N PRO A 159 -18.70 19.47 2.54
CA PRO A 159 -18.60 18.17 1.88
C PRO A 159 -17.48 18.04 0.84
N SER A 160 -17.08 19.13 0.20
CA SER A 160 -15.98 19.20 -0.78
C SER A 160 -14.62 19.21 -0.08
N ASP A 161 -14.48 19.95 1.02
CA ASP A 161 -13.27 19.88 1.83
C ASP A 161 -13.10 18.48 2.43
N LEU A 162 -14.13 17.96 3.09
CA LEU A 162 -14.16 16.64 3.74
C LEU A 162 -13.74 15.50 2.79
N ARG A 163 -14.31 15.48 1.57
CA ARG A 163 -14.11 14.39 0.60
C ARG A 163 -13.12 14.74 -0.51
N GLY A 164 -12.46 15.89 -0.41
CA GLY A 164 -11.56 16.45 -1.42
C GLY A 164 -10.36 17.15 -0.82
N ARG A 165 -10.49 18.42 -0.43
CA ARG A 165 -9.35 19.30 -0.09
C ARG A 165 -8.56 18.84 1.13
N MET A 166 -9.20 18.29 2.17
CA MET A 166 -8.53 17.76 3.36
C MET A 166 -7.41 16.75 3.03
N ARG A 167 -7.50 16.06 1.89
CA ARG A 167 -6.48 15.13 1.40
C ARG A 167 -5.14 15.81 1.10
N TRP A 168 -5.09 17.12 0.83
CA TRP A 168 -3.84 17.85 0.65
C TRP A 168 -3.03 17.96 1.94
N TRP A 169 -3.64 17.68 3.10
CA TRP A 169 -2.97 17.61 4.40
C TRP A 169 -3.02 16.20 5.00
N GLY A 170 -2.93 15.16 4.16
CA GLY A 170 -2.80 13.78 4.59
C GLY A 170 -4.10 13.12 5.07
N LEU A 171 -5.15 13.89 5.35
CA LEU A 171 -6.42 13.44 5.91
C LEU A 171 -7.31 12.73 4.88
N TYR A 172 -7.82 11.56 5.25
CA TYR A 172 -9.02 10.95 4.66
C TYR A 172 -9.97 10.62 5.81
N THR A 173 -11.27 10.90 5.68
CA THR A 173 -12.27 10.27 6.55
C THR A 173 -12.12 8.75 6.51
N GLN A 174 -12.23 8.06 7.64
CA GLN A 174 -12.13 6.59 7.70
C GLN A 174 -13.48 5.91 7.35
N ARG A 175 -13.53 4.58 7.41
CA ARG A 175 -14.77 3.79 7.26
C ARG A 175 -15.53 3.74 8.59
N ARG A 176 -16.85 3.96 8.52
CA ARG A 176 -17.76 3.72 9.65
C ARG A 176 -17.81 2.23 9.99
N GLN A 177 -17.73 1.92 11.28
CA GLN A 177 -17.74 0.55 11.78
C GLN A 177 -19.10 -0.15 11.59
N GLY A 178 -19.10 -1.48 11.57
CA GLY A 178 -20.30 -2.31 11.42
C GLY A 178 -20.89 -2.37 10.00
N ILE A 179 -20.24 -1.77 9.00
CA ILE A 179 -20.68 -1.85 7.60
C ILE A 179 -19.94 -2.97 6.87
N ASP A 180 -20.68 -4.02 6.50
CA ASP A 180 -20.23 -5.16 5.69
C ASP A 180 -19.59 -4.76 4.33
N GLY A 181 -18.68 -5.62 3.84
CA GLY A 181 -17.92 -5.44 2.60
C GLY A 181 -18.79 -5.43 1.33
N GLY A 182 -19.88 -6.19 1.31
CA GLY A 182 -20.86 -6.19 0.21
C GLY A 182 -21.59 -4.86 0.04
N ARG A 183 -21.64 -4.04 1.09
CA ARG A 183 -22.27 -2.70 1.04
C ARG A 183 -21.34 -1.60 0.52
N THR A 184 -20.04 -1.88 0.37
CA THR A 184 -19.02 -0.89 -0.07
C THR A 184 -19.31 -0.26 -1.44
N SER A 185 -20.04 -0.93 -2.34
CA SER A 185 -20.39 -0.43 -3.67
C SER A 185 -21.89 -0.15 -3.88
N SER A 186 -22.71 -0.30 -2.84
CA SER A 186 -24.17 -0.02 -2.89
C SER A 186 -24.60 1.15 -1.99
N LEU A 187 -23.73 1.59 -1.08
CA LEU A 187 -23.92 2.78 -0.25
C LEU A 187 -23.35 4.03 -0.92
N GLU A 188 -23.98 5.17 -0.65
CA GLU A 188 -23.43 6.47 -1.01
C GLU A 188 -22.17 6.79 -0.17
N PRO A 189 -21.19 7.55 -0.69
CA PRO A 189 -19.91 7.77 -0.01
C PRO A 189 -20.00 8.36 1.40
N HIS A 190 -21.10 9.05 1.70
CA HIS A 190 -21.36 9.69 3.00
C HIS A 190 -21.93 8.73 4.06
N GLU A 191 -22.55 7.62 3.66
CA GLU A 191 -23.02 6.58 4.58
C GLU A 191 -21.86 5.73 5.10
N LEU A 192 -20.82 5.59 4.27
CA LEU A 192 -19.56 4.92 4.59
C LEU A 192 -18.61 5.76 5.47
N ASP A 193 -18.83 7.08 5.57
CA ASP A 193 -17.97 8.00 6.34
C ASP A 193 -18.17 7.81 7.86
N ASP A 194 -17.06 7.63 8.58
CA ASP A 194 -16.98 7.84 10.02
C ASP A 194 -16.74 9.34 10.33
N GLU A 195 -16.92 9.76 11.59
CA GLU A 195 -16.53 11.09 12.06
C GLU A 195 -15.00 11.23 12.25
N HIS A 196 -14.29 10.10 12.34
CA HIS A 196 -12.84 10.06 12.49
C HIS A 196 -12.10 10.05 11.15
N PHE A 197 -10.81 10.38 11.22
CA PHE A 197 -9.88 10.46 10.10
C PHE A 197 -8.75 9.43 10.22
N MET A 198 -8.36 8.93 9.05
CA MET A 198 -7.01 8.47 8.79
C MET A 198 -6.14 9.70 8.54
N LEU A 199 -5.06 9.85 9.31
CA LEU A 199 -4.03 10.87 9.11
C LEU A 199 -2.75 10.20 8.60
N ARG A 200 -2.25 10.66 7.46
CA ARG A 200 -0.98 10.19 6.89
C ARG A 200 0.12 11.24 7.08
N ILE A 201 1.15 10.86 7.83
CA ILE A 201 2.38 11.63 8.01
C ILE A 201 3.25 11.46 6.76
N ARG A 202 4.05 12.46 6.38
CA ARG A 202 4.97 12.41 5.24
C ARG A 202 6.40 12.15 5.73
N SER A 203 7.08 11.19 5.09
CA SER A 203 8.40 10.70 5.49
C SER A 203 9.23 10.41 4.23
N ASP A 204 9.68 11.44 3.52
CA ASP A 204 10.46 11.28 2.27
C ASP A 204 11.80 10.58 2.53
N GLY A 205 12.15 9.64 1.66
CA GLY A 205 13.25 8.70 1.90
C GLY A 205 13.01 7.67 3.01
N GLY A 206 11.88 7.76 3.73
CA GLY A 206 11.56 6.94 4.89
C GLY A 206 12.33 7.28 6.17
N ILE A 207 13.10 8.36 6.18
CA ILE A 207 14.05 8.71 7.24
C ILE A 207 13.30 9.34 8.42
N LEU A 208 13.53 8.82 9.63
CA LEU A 208 13.01 9.36 10.89
C LEU A 208 14.11 9.32 11.96
N SER A 209 14.34 10.44 12.65
CA SER A 209 15.11 10.43 13.90
C SER A 209 14.31 9.78 15.04
N ALA A 210 14.97 9.39 16.12
CA ALA A 210 14.31 8.92 17.34
C ALA A 210 13.37 9.97 17.93
N GLU A 211 13.74 11.27 17.90
CA GLU A 211 12.83 12.37 18.30
C GLU A 211 11.57 12.44 17.42
N GLN A 212 11.73 12.26 16.11
CA GLN A 212 10.62 12.21 15.16
C GLN A 212 9.73 10.98 15.39
N LEU A 213 10.31 9.80 15.61
CA LEU A 213 9.57 8.60 16.01
C LEU A 213 8.79 8.83 17.30
N ARG A 214 9.39 9.46 18.32
CA ARG A 214 8.68 9.80 19.56
C ARG A 214 7.56 10.80 19.33
N ALA A 215 7.70 11.78 18.45
CA ALA A 215 6.61 12.69 18.09
C ALA A 215 5.44 11.94 17.41
N VAL A 216 5.72 10.96 16.55
CA VAL A 216 4.70 10.09 15.93
C VAL A 216 4.05 9.16 16.97
N ALA A 217 4.84 8.58 17.87
CA ALA A 217 4.37 7.72 18.97
C ALA A 217 3.43 8.47 19.93
N ASP A 218 3.87 9.64 20.38
CA ASP A 218 3.16 10.60 21.24
C ASP A 218 1.82 11.03 20.62
N VAL A 219 1.82 11.38 19.34
CA VAL A 219 0.60 11.68 18.58
C VAL A 219 -0.31 10.45 18.48
N SER A 220 0.26 9.26 18.24
CA SER A 220 -0.50 8.02 18.10
C SER A 220 -1.21 7.62 19.41
N GLN A 221 -0.48 7.63 20.52
CA GLN A 221 -1.01 7.32 21.85
C GLN A 221 -2.11 8.32 22.25
N ARG A 222 -1.88 9.63 22.09
CA ARG A 222 -2.82 10.68 22.53
C ARG A 222 -4.03 10.87 21.62
N TYR A 223 -3.87 10.77 20.30
CA TYR A 223 -4.89 11.21 19.34
C TYR A 223 -5.31 10.15 18.31
N ALA A 224 -4.67 8.96 18.30
CA ALA A 224 -4.97 7.88 17.36
C ALA A 224 -5.33 6.54 18.01
N ARG A 225 -5.61 6.53 19.33
CA ARG A 225 -5.89 5.31 20.13
C ARG A 225 -4.77 4.27 20.02
N ASP A 226 -3.52 4.74 20.07
CA ASP A 226 -2.27 3.99 19.82
C ASP A 226 -2.11 3.36 18.43
N THR A 227 -3.02 3.61 17.47
CA THR A 227 -2.93 3.00 16.13
C THR A 227 -1.82 3.60 15.27
N ALA A 228 -0.91 2.75 14.77
CA ALA A 228 0.08 3.14 13.78
C ALA A 228 0.36 2.01 12.77
N ASP A 229 0.30 2.33 11.48
CA ASP A 229 0.62 1.41 10.38
C ASP A 229 1.77 1.98 9.52
N ILE A 230 2.86 1.22 9.37
CA ILE A 230 3.92 1.48 8.39
C ILE A 230 3.37 1.12 6.99
N THR A 231 3.48 2.09 6.08
CA THR A 231 2.93 1.97 4.73
C THR A 231 3.91 1.34 3.73
N ASP A 232 3.38 0.90 2.59
CA ASP A 232 4.18 0.49 1.43
C ASP A 232 5.01 1.65 0.82
N ARG A 233 4.89 2.87 1.36
CA ARG A 233 5.58 4.06 0.88
C ARG A 233 6.35 4.78 1.98
N GLN A 234 6.89 4.06 2.95
CA GLN A 234 7.81 4.58 3.96
C GLN A 234 7.22 5.67 4.89
N ASN A 235 5.93 5.99 4.78
CA ASN A 235 5.19 6.84 5.71
C ASN A 235 4.58 6.00 6.85
N VAL A 236 4.23 6.66 7.96
CA VAL A 236 3.28 6.15 8.97
C VAL A 236 1.86 6.66 8.68
N GLN A 237 0.86 5.81 8.93
CA GLN A 237 -0.56 6.16 8.99
C GLN A 237 -1.12 5.94 10.39
N LEU A 238 -1.95 6.89 10.83
CA LEU A 238 -2.72 6.85 12.07
C LEU A 238 -4.21 6.82 11.74
N HIS A 239 -5.05 6.22 12.60
CA HIS A 239 -6.51 6.21 12.48
C HIS A 239 -7.16 6.79 13.74
N TRP A 240 -8.49 6.90 13.81
CA TRP A 240 -9.21 7.48 14.96
C TRP A 240 -8.86 8.94 15.32
N VAL A 241 -8.22 9.69 14.42
CA VAL A 241 -7.95 11.12 14.62
C VAL A 241 -9.26 11.91 14.48
N ARG A 242 -9.54 12.84 15.40
CA ARG A 242 -10.70 13.74 15.31
C ARG A 242 -10.28 15.10 14.76
N ILE A 243 -11.20 15.88 14.18
CA ILE A 243 -10.86 17.16 13.52
C ILE A 243 -10.39 18.23 14.52
N GLU A 244 -10.87 18.14 15.75
CA GLU A 244 -10.53 18.97 16.90
C GLU A 244 -9.05 18.84 17.31
N ASP A 245 -8.48 17.64 17.15
CA ASP A 245 -7.10 17.34 17.54
C ASP A 245 -6.08 17.75 16.47
N VAL A 246 -6.49 17.87 15.20
CA VAL A 246 -5.59 18.07 14.04
C VAL A 246 -4.61 19.24 14.21
N PRO A 247 -4.99 20.44 14.70
CA PRO A 247 -4.04 21.54 14.90
C PRO A 247 -2.94 21.22 15.92
N ALA A 248 -3.27 20.49 16.99
CA ALA A 248 -2.29 20.06 18.00
C ALA A 248 -1.37 18.95 17.45
N ILE A 249 -1.90 18.07 16.60
CA ILE A 249 -1.11 17.06 15.88
C ILE A 249 -0.11 17.74 14.94
N TRP A 250 -0.54 18.71 14.14
CA TRP A 250 0.37 19.47 13.28
C TRP A 250 1.42 20.22 14.09
N GLN A 251 1.06 20.93 15.16
CA GLN A 251 2.02 21.59 16.03
C GLN A 251 3.08 20.61 16.57
N ARG A 252 2.68 19.39 16.96
CA ARG A 252 3.63 18.38 17.46
C ARG A 252 4.52 17.81 16.36
N LEU A 253 3.99 17.52 15.18
CA LEU A 253 4.79 17.01 14.05
C LEU A 253 5.74 18.08 13.48
N GLU A 254 5.26 19.31 13.35
CA GLU A 254 6.04 20.43 12.80
C GLU A 254 7.13 20.89 13.78
N SER A 255 6.95 20.68 15.10
CA SER A 255 8.02 20.90 16.10
C SER A 255 9.28 20.05 15.88
N VAL A 256 9.16 18.94 15.14
CA VAL A 256 10.27 18.04 14.78
C VAL A 256 10.50 17.97 13.26
N GLY A 257 9.98 18.95 12.51
CA GLY A 257 10.16 19.06 11.05
C GLY A 257 9.36 18.05 10.21
N LEU A 258 8.41 17.32 10.78
CA LEU A 258 7.49 16.45 10.05
C LEU A 258 6.26 17.24 9.55
N THR A 259 5.62 16.75 8.49
CA THR A 259 4.40 17.35 7.94
C THR A 259 3.41 16.28 7.44
N THR A 260 2.17 16.67 7.16
CA THR A 260 1.19 15.85 6.43
C THR A 260 0.91 16.39 5.01
N ALA A 261 1.56 17.49 4.61
CA ALA A 261 1.38 18.15 3.31
C ALA A 261 1.61 17.18 2.14
N GLU A 262 0.63 17.11 1.24
CA GLU A 262 0.61 16.33 0.00
C GLU A 262 0.87 14.82 0.13
N ALA A 263 0.88 14.27 1.35
CA ALA A 263 0.91 12.83 1.60
C ALA A 263 -0.28 12.11 0.94
N CYS A 264 -1.39 12.84 0.79
CA CYS A 264 -2.64 12.46 0.16
C CYS A 264 -3.01 13.52 -0.92
N GLY A 265 -4.15 13.36 -1.63
CA GLY A 265 -4.60 14.31 -2.67
C GLY A 265 -4.21 13.95 -4.12
N ASP A 266 -4.37 14.90 -5.03
CA ASP A 266 -4.01 14.79 -6.45
C ASP A 266 -2.79 15.66 -6.77
N THR A 267 -1.68 15.21 -6.18
CA THR A 267 -0.45 15.94 -5.83
C THR A 267 0.76 15.01 -5.91
N PRO A 268 2.00 15.53 -5.80
CA PRO A 268 3.20 14.72 -5.59
C PRO A 268 3.22 14.09 -4.18
N ARG A 269 3.11 12.77 -4.14
CA ARG A 269 3.19 12.01 -2.88
C ARG A 269 4.64 11.92 -2.40
N VAL A 270 4.82 11.34 -1.21
CA VAL A 270 6.14 10.98 -0.66
C VAL A 270 7.06 10.37 -1.73
N VAL A 271 8.28 10.89 -1.81
CA VAL A 271 9.39 10.38 -2.62
C VAL A 271 10.01 9.21 -1.89
N LEU A 272 10.03 8.04 -2.51
CA LEU A 272 10.71 6.88 -1.92
C LEU A 272 12.23 7.03 -2.01
N GLY A 273 12.95 6.49 -1.03
CA GLY A 273 14.40 6.41 -1.02
C GLY A 273 14.89 5.09 -0.45
N SER A 274 16.16 4.74 -0.71
CA SER A 274 16.72 3.53 -0.11
C SER A 274 16.75 3.66 1.42
N PRO A 275 16.27 2.65 2.18
CA PRO A 275 16.35 2.63 3.63
C PRO A 275 17.80 2.46 4.14
N VAL A 276 18.80 2.45 3.26
CA VAL A 276 20.23 2.36 3.59
C VAL A 276 21.11 3.34 2.79
N ALA A 277 20.51 4.35 2.13
CA ALA A 277 21.23 5.40 1.42
C ALA A 277 22.21 6.18 2.31
N GLY A 278 23.42 6.43 1.83
CA GLY A 278 24.49 7.08 2.58
C GLY A 278 25.16 6.20 3.64
N VAL A 279 24.83 4.91 3.74
CA VAL A 279 25.44 3.99 4.73
C VAL A 279 25.77 2.59 4.22
N ALA A 280 25.06 2.06 3.22
CA ALA A 280 25.30 0.70 2.72
C ALA A 280 26.70 0.55 2.10
N ALA A 281 27.34 -0.61 2.33
CA ALA A 281 28.63 -0.93 1.74
C ALA A 281 28.56 -1.24 0.24
N ASP A 282 27.37 -1.55 -0.29
CA ASP A 282 27.09 -1.88 -1.70
C ASP A 282 26.43 -0.74 -2.51
N GLU A 283 26.26 0.47 -1.96
CA GLU A 283 25.55 1.55 -2.68
C GLU A 283 26.34 2.13 -3.87
N ILE A 284 25.61 2.46 -4.94
CA ILE A 284 26.18 3.11 -6.14
C ILE A 284 26.35 4.61 -5.89
N LEU A 285 25.36 5.24 -5.23
CA LEU A 285 25.38 6.63 -4.76
C LEU A 285 24.24 6.92 -3.76
N ASP A 286 24.41 7.93 -2.91
CA ASP A 286 23.36 8.42 -2.02
C ASP A 286 22.37 9.34 -2.78
N GLY A 287 21.10 8.92 -2.90
CA GLY A 287 20.02 9.72 -3.47
C GLY A 287 19.36 10.72 -2.51
N THR A 288 19.69 10.65 -1.21
CA THR A 288 19.09 11.50 -0.17
C THR A 288 19.20 13.01 -0.44
N PRO A 289 20.32 13.56 -0.97
CA PRO A 289 20.40 14.98 -1.31
C PRO A 289 19.33 15.43 -2.31
N ALA A 290 19.09 14.66 -3.36
CA ALA A 290 18.07 14.96 -4.35
C ALA A 290 16.64 14.84 -3.79
N ILE A 291 16.38 13.86 -2.91
CA ILE A 291 15.08 13.74 -2.21
C ILE A 291 14.82 15.00 -1.37
N ARG A 292 15.80 15.42 -0.55
CA ARG A 292 15.70 16.62 0.28
C ARG A 292 15.43 17.86 -0.56
N GLU A 293 16.11 18.00 -1.71
CA GLU A 293 15.96 19.15 -2.59
C GLU A 293 14.61 19.17 -3.35
N ILE A 294 14.10 18.02 -3.81
CA ILE A 294 12.73 17.90 -4.34
C ILE A 294 11.71 18.36 -3.29
N VAL A 295 11.84 17.89 -2.03
CA VAL A 295 10.94 18.29 -0.94
C VAL A 295 11.02 19.80 -0.70
N ARG A 296 12.23 20.35 -0.55
CA ARG A 296 12.48 21.77 -0.27
C ARG A 296 12.00 22.70 -1.39
N ARG A 297 12.09 22.29 -2.66
CA ARG A 297 11.69 23.11 -3.82
C ARG A 297 10.19 23.03 -4.12
N HIS A 298 9.52 21.90 -3.82
CA HIS A 298 8.25 21.55 -4.49
C HIS A 298 7.14 20.94 -3.62
N VAL A 299 7.36 20.65 -2.33
CA VAL A 299 6.25 20.21 -1.44
C VAL A 299 5.54 21.42 -0.83
N ALA A 300 4.21 21.36 -0.81
CA ALA A 300 3.32 22.49 -0.52
C ALA A 300 3.45 23.67 -1.51
N ASP A 301 3.94 23.40 -2.72
CA ASP A 301 4.09 24.37 -3.80
C ASP A 301 2.82 24.45 -4.68
N PRO A 302 2.14 25.60 -4.78
CA PRO A 302 0.97 25.78 -5.65
C PRO A 302 1.22 25.47 -7.13
N ARG A 303 2.48 25.44 -7.60
CA ARG A 303 2.82 24.99 -8.97
C ARG A 303 2.51 23.51 -9.22
N PHE A 304 2.41 22.70 -8.16
CA PHE A 304 2.19 21.25 -8.21
C PHE A 304 1.03 20.74 -7.33
N SER A 305 0.38 21.60 -6.56
CA SER A 305 -0.84 21.28 -5.79
C SER A 305 -1.98 20.70 -6.65
N ASN A 306 -2.02 21.00 -7.96
CA ASN A 306 -3.14 20.67 -8.85
C ASN A 306 -2.73 19.78 -10.03
N LEU A 307 -2.41 18.51 -9.77
CA LEU A 307 -2.16 17.49 -10.82
C LEU A 307 -3.47 16.79 -11.25
N PRO A 308 -3.51 16.11 -12.41
CA PRO A 308 -4.67 15.31 -12.82
C PRO A 308 -5.02 14.16 -11.87
N ARG A 309 -4.01 13.59 -11.21
CA ARG A 309 -4.13 12.56 -10.18
C ARG A 309 -2.88 12.54 -9.29
N LYS A 310 -2.90 11.75 -8.22
CA LYS A 310 -1.69 11.37 -7.43
C LYS A 310 -0.49 11.03 -8.33
N PHE A 311 0.67 11.57 -7.99
CA PHE A 311 1.97 11.29 -8.63
C PHE A 311 2.90 10.62 -7.60
N LYS A 312 3.47 9.45 -7.93
CA LYS A 312 4.42 8.70 -7.10
C LYS A 312 5.84 8.87 -7.62
N SER A 313 6.76 9.26 -6.74
CA SER A 313 8.19 9.43 -7.03
C SER A 313 9.04 8.38 -6.31
N ALA A 314 10.25 8.10 -6.80
CA ALA A 314 11.30 7.34 -6.09
C ALA A 314 12.71 7.76 -6.56
N VAL A 315 13.70 7.75 -5.66
CA VAL A 315 15.12 7.99 -5.95
C VAL A 315 15.96 7.01 -5.13
N SER A 316 16.66 6.06 -5.75
CA SER A 316 17.48 5.10 -5.03
C SER A 316 18.74 4.72 -5.80
N GLY A 317 19.90 4.92 -5.18
CA GLY A 317 21.20 4.45 -5.67
C GLY A 317 21.59 3.06 -5.15
N SER A 318 20.67 2.35 -4.50
CA SER A 318 20.89 0.98 -4.03
C SER A 318 20.88 -0.01 -5.20
N PRO A 319 21.89 -0.88 -5.35
CA PRO A 319 21.87 -1.92 -6.39
C PRO A 319 20.72 -2.91 -6.17
N ARG A 320 20.15 -2.97 -4.96
CA ARG A 320 19.04 -3.87 -4.62
C ARG A 320 17.68 -3.42 -5.18
N GLN A 321 17.62 -2.26 -5.85
CA GLN A 321 16.40 -1.72 -6.49
C GLN A 321 15.18 -1.64 -5.52
N ASP A 322 15.48 -1.33 -4.26
CA ASP A 322 14.62 -1.40 -3.07
C ASP A 322 13.31 -0.61 -3.10
N VAL A 323 13.26 0.50 -3.83
CA VAL A 323 12.10 1.42 -3.91
C VAL A 323 10.94 0.97 -4.83
N ALA A 324 10.96 -0.26 -5.35
CA ALA A 324 9.96 -0.79 -6.29
C ALA A 324 9.71 0.18 -7.48
N HIS A 325 10.81 0.58 -8.11
CA HIS A 325 10.90 1.65 -9.11
C HIS A 325 9.93 1.44 -10.30
N GLU A 326 9.65 0.18 -10.63
CA GLU A 326 8.81 -0.29 -11.73
C GLU A 326 7.33 0.11 -11.59
N VAL A 327 6.87 0.54 -10.39
CA VAL A 327 5.44 0.83 -10.12
C VAL A 327 5.15 2.25 -9.60
N ASN A 328 6.11 3.18 -9.76
CA ASN A 328 5.95 4.62 -9.52
C ASN A 328 5.63 5.39 -10.82
N ASP A 329 5.11 6.62 -10.72
CA ASP A 329 4.88 7.46 -11.91
C ASP A 329 6.22 7.96 -12.49
N LEU A 330 7.23 8.19 -11.63
CA LEU A 330 8.62 8.51 -11.95
C LEU A 330 9.56 7.84 -10.94
N SER A 331 10.67 7.27 -11.41
CA SER A 331 11.77 6.76 -10.56
C SER A 331 13.15 7.13 -11.14
N PHE A 332 14.10 7.31 -10.25
CA PHE A 332 15.53 7.46 -10.52
C PHE A 332 16.27 6.28 -9.87
N VAL A 333 16.98 5.46 -10.65
CA VAL A 333 17.58 4.18 -10.21
C VAL A 333 19.08 4.19 -10.45
N GLY A 334 19.88 3.89 -9.42
CA GLY A 334 21.34 3.97 -9.47
C GLY A 334 21.95 3.16 -10.60
N VAL A 335 22.84 3.78 -11.38
CA VAL A 335 23.65 3.13 -12.41
C VAL A 335 24.97 3.89 -12.60
N VAL A 336 26.02 3.17 -12.99
CA VAL A 336 27.30 3.79 -13.39
C VAL A 336 27.29 3.97 -14.90
N HIS A 337 27.37 5.22 -15.37
CA HIS A 337 27.57 5.54 -16.78
C HIS A 337 29.03 5.30 -17.18
N PRO A 338 29.32 4.62 -18.31
CA PRO A 338 30.69 4.33 -18.74
C PRO A 338 31.60 5.57 -18.86
N GLU A 339 31.03 6.72 -19.23
CA GLU A 339 31.77 7.97 -19.45
C GLU A 339 31.57 9.03 -18.36
N HIS A 340 30.61 8.84 -17.44
CA HIS A 340 30.20 9.89 -16.47
C HIS A 340 30.10 9.40 -15.02
N GLY A 341 30.31 8.11 -14.76
CA GLY A 341 30.31 7.57 -13.39
C GLY A 341 28.91 7.42 -12.78
N PRO A 342 28.81 7.39 -11.43
CA PRO A 342 27.54 7.17 -10.72
C PRO A 342 26.49 8.25 -10.99
N GLY A 343 25.28 7.81 -11.33
CA GLY A 343 24.09 8.65 -11.48
C GLY A 343 22.83 7.77 -11.56
N PHE A 344 21.78 8.26 -12.23
CA PHE A 344 20.48 7.59 -12.23
C PHE A 344 19.93 7.31 -13.64
N ASP A 345 19.52 6.06 -13.86
CA ASP A 345 18.64 5.63 -14.93
C ASP A 345 17.20 6.07 -14.64
N VAL A 346 16.55 6.76 -15.59
CA VAL A 346 15.22 7.36 -15.40
C VAL A 346 14.11 6.45 -15.91
N TRP A 347 13.12 6.18 -15.06
CA TRP A 347 11.96 5.33 -15.34
C TRP A 347 10.64 6.09 -15.16
N VAL A 348 9.68 5.88 -16.06
CA VAL A 348 8.44 6.68 -16.17
C VAL A 348 7.19 5.84 -16.42
N GLY A 349 6.05 6.30 -15.91
CA GLY A 349 4.72 5.79 -16.31
C GLY A 349 4.28 4.49 -15.64
N GLY A 350 4.77 4.15 -14.45
CA GLY A 350 4.36 2.95 -13.73
C GLY A 350 3.07 3.10 -12.89
N GLY A 351 2.47 1.94 -12.59
CA GLY A 351 1.55 1.80 -11.47
C GLY A 351 0.43 0.79 -11.71
N LEU A 352 -0.01 0.19 -10.62
CA LEU A 352 -0.92 -0.96 -10.59
C LEU A 352 -2.39 -0.54 -10.70
N SER A 353 -3.20 -0.71 -9.63
CA SER A 353 -4.66 -0.52 -9.67
C SER A 353 -5.34 -1.45 -10.70
N THR A 354 -6.49 -1.09 -11.26
CA THR A 354 -7.33 -1.99 -12.08
C THR A 354 -6.74 -2.36 -13.44
N ASN A 355 -5.99 -1.46 -14.07
CA ASN A 355 -5.28 -1.68 -15.33
C ASN A 355 -3.76 -1.54 -15.08
N PRO A 356 -3.07 -2.57 -14.55
CA PRO A 356 -1.67 -2.48 -14.14
C PRO A 356 -0.72 -2.25 -15.32
N MET A 357 0.27 -1.39 -15.11
CA MET A 357 1.34 -1.12 -16.08
C MET A 357 2.66 -0.96 -15.33
N LEU A 358 3.74 -1.52 -15.87
CA LEU A 358 5.10 -1.26 -15.38
C LEU A 358 5.63 0.06 -15.97
N ALA A 359 6.52 0.72 -15.23
CA ALA A 359 7.28 1.85 -15.72
C ALA A 359 8.20 1.41 -16.87
N GLN A 360 8.50 2.33 -17.77
CA GLN A 360 9.42 2.13 -18.89
C GLN A 360 10.64 3.04 -18.69
N ARG A 361 11.81 2.59 -19.14
CA ARG A 361 13.01 3.44 -19.20
C ARG A 361 12.78 4.63 -20.14
N LEU A 362 13.17 5.83 -19.70
CA LEU A 362 13.27 7.02 -20.55
C LEU A 362 14.50 6.95 -21.49
N GLY A 363 15.43 6.04 -21.21
CA GLY A 363 16.70 5.90 -21.93
C GLY A 363 17.73 6.96 -21.55
N ALA A 364 17.51 7.70 -20.46
CA ALA A 364 18.34 8.81 -20.01
C ALA A 364 19.11 8.48 -18.73
N TRP A 365 20.34 9.00 -18.63
CA TRP A 365 21.13 9.08 -17.39
C TRP A 365 21.09 10.51 -16.86
N VAL A 366 21.01 10.66 -15.54
CA VAL A 366 20.91 11.96 -14.84
C VAL A 366 21.85 11.99 -13.63
N PRO A 367 22.72 13.01 -13.48
CA PRO A 367 23.57 13.17 -12.30
C PRO A 367 22.75 13.62 -11.07
N LEU A 368 23.28 13.41 -9.87
CA LEU A 368 22.55 13.59 -8.60
C LEU A 368 21.95 14.99 -8.39
N ASP A 369 22.63 16.02 -8.89
CA ASP A 369 22.26 17.44 -8.79
C ASP A 369 21.17 17.87 -9.78
N GLU A 370 21.07 17.22 -10.95
CA GLU A 370 19.99 17.46 -11.93
C GLU A 370 18.67 16.73 -11.59
N VAL A 371 18.69 15.69 -10.75
CA VAL A 371 17.50 14.89 -10.39
C VAL A 371 16.29 15.74 -9.98
N PRO A 372 16.41 16.81 -9.15
CA PRO A 372 15.27 17.66 -8.78
C PRO A 372 14.64 18.41 -9.95
N ASP A 373 15.44 18.83 -10.94
CA ASP A 373 14.96 19.61 -12.10
C ASP A 373 14.37 18.71 -13.18
N VAL A 374 14.96 17.53 -13.41
CA VAL A 374 14.33 16.47 -14.23
C VAL A 374 13.01 16.01 -13.61
N TRP A 375 12.95 15.90 -12.28
CA TRP A 375 11.71 15.62 -11.55
C TRP A 375 10.66 16.73 -11.78
N ALA A 376 11.06 17.99 -11.65
CA ALA A 376 10.19 19.15 -11.84
C ALA A 376 9.64 19.23 -13.28
N ALA A 377 10.46 18.91 -14.27
CA ALA A 377 10.06 18.84 -15.67
C ALA A 377 9.02 17.74 -15.93
N VAL A 378 9.27 16.50 -15.47
CA VAL A 378 8.34 15.38 -15.68
C VAL A 378 7.00 15.58 -14.96
N VAL A 379 6.99 16.13 -13.74
CA VAL A 379 5.73 16.42 -13.04
C VAL A 379 4.99 17.63 -13.66
N SER A 380 5.70 18.59 -14.27
CA SER A 380 5.10 19.66 -15.06
C SER A 380 4.43 19.12 -16.34
N VAL A 381 5.09 18.22 -17.09
CA VAL A 381 4.46 17.53 -18.22
C VAL A 381 3.18 16.79 -17.77
N PHE A 382 3.20 16.14 -16.61
CA PHE A 382 2.01 15.48 -16.09
C PHE A 382 0.91 16.48 -15.68
N ARG A 383 1.24 17.63 -15.09
CA ARG A 383 0.29 18.72 -14.78
C ARG A 383 -0.42 19.23 -16.04
N ASP A 384 0.34 19.45 -17.10
CA ASP A 384 -0.10 20.23 -18.26
C ASP A 384 -0.64 19.38 -19.41
N TYR A 385 -0.09 18.18 -19.62
CA TYR A 385 -0.50 17.23 -20.66
C TYR A 385 -1.22 15.98 -20.13
N GLY A 386 -1.27 15.74 -18.82
CA GLY A 386 -1.98 14.59 -18.25
C GLY A 386 -3.51 14.71 -18.34
N TYR A 387 -4.20 13.57 -18.50
CA TYR A 387 -5.64 13.54 -18.74
C TYR A 387 -6.47 13.87 -17.49
N ARG A 388 -7.34 14.89 -17.58
CA ARG A 388 -8.20 15.35 -16.49
C ARG A 388 -9.67 14.97 -16.66
N ARG A 389 -10.09 14.43 -17.82
CA ARG A 389 -11.47 14.03 -18.10
C ARG A 389 -11.96 12.86 -17.23
N LEU A 390 -11.37 11.67 -17.41
CA LEU A 390 -11.80 10.44 -16.73
C LEU A 390 -10.86 10.10 -15.55
N ARG A 391 -11.40 10.10 -14.32
CA ARG A 391 -10.64 9.80 -13.08
C ARG A 391 -9.96 8.43 -13.07
N THR A 392 -10.44 7.49 -13.89
CA THR A 392 -9.85 6.15 -14.12
C THR A 392 -8.71 6.14 -15.14
N ARG A 393 -8.61 7.13 -16.05
CA ARG A 393 -7.53 7.29 -17.05
C ARG A 393 -6.57 8.46 -16.70
N ALA A 394 -6.67 9.04 -15.49
CA ALA A 394 -5.98 10.29 -15.12
C ALA A 394 -4.53 10.16 -14.56
N ARG A 395 -3.89 8.99 -14.66
CA ARG A 395 -2.50 8.77 -14.17
C ARG A 395 -1.49 8.91 -15.31
N LEU A 396 -0.26 9.33 -15.00
CA LEU A 396 0.82 9.54 -15.99
C LEU A 396 1.03 8.32 -16.90
N LYS A 397 0.90 7.10 -16.37
CA LYS A 397 0.99 5.86 -17.16
C LYS A 397 0.13 5.81 -18.42
N PHE A 398 -1.04 6.46 -18.44
CA PHE A 398 -1.90 6.49 -19.62
C PHE A 398 -1.38 7.49 -20.67
N LEU A 399 -0.83 8.62 -20.24
CA LEU A 399 -0.14 9.54 -21.15
C LEU A 399 1.12 8.85 -21.74
N VAL A 400 1.89 8.13 -20.92
CA VAL A 400 3.04 7.32 -21.38
C VAL A 400 2.62 6.19 -22.31
N GLN A 401 1.47 5.55 -22.08
CA GLN A 401 0.88 4.56 -22.98
C GLN A 401 0.55 5.15 -24.35
N ASP A 402 -0.08 6.32 -24.38
CA ASP A 402 -0.59 6.95 -25.60
C ASP A 402 0.49 7.75 -26.37
N TRP A 403 1.56 8.20 -25.71
CA TRP A 403 2.69 8.94 -26.31
C TRP A 403 3.92 8.08 -26.60
N GLY A 404 4.19 7.05 -25.79
CA GLY A 404 5.48 6.37 -25.73
C GLY A 404 6.57 7.22 -25.05
N VAL A 405 7.63 6.56 -24.57
CA VAL A 405 8.74 7.22 -23.84
C VAL A 405 9.52 8.22 -24.69
N ALA A 406 9.66 7.98 -26.00
CA ALA A 406 10.39 8.86 -26.91
C ALA A 406 9.74 10.26 -26.99
N ARG A 407 8.41 10.34 -27.18
CA ARG A 407 7.69 11.62 -27.23
C ARG A 407 7.62 12.29 -25.86
N LEU A 408 7.57 11.52 -24.76
CA LEU A 408 7.69 12.09 -23.42
C LEU A 408 9.06 12.77 -23.23
N ARG A 409 10.15 12.07 -23.55
CA ARG A 409 11.52 12.61 -23.44
C ARG A 409 11.68 13.86 -24.29
N GLU A 410 11.24 13.82 -25.54
CA GLU A 410 11.27 14.97 -26.45
C GLU A 410 10.58 16.20 -25.84
N VAL A 411 9.39 16.04 -25.25
CA VAL A 411 8.65 17.13 -24.62
C VAL A 411 9.35 17.65 -23.34
N VAL A 412 9.88 16.74 -22.50
CA VAL A 412 10.67 17.10 -21.31
C VAL A 412 11.90 17.93 -21.69
N GLU A 413 12.69 17.45 -22.66
CA GLU A 413 13.90 18.11 -23.15
C GLU A 413 13.59 19.48 -23.78
N GLN A 414 12.66 19.53 -24.75
CA GLN A 414 12.40 20.76 -25.53
C GLN A 414 11.62 21.85 -24.78
N GLN A 415 10.67 21.48 -23.91
CA GLN A 415 9.68 22.44 -23.37
C GLN A 415 9.87 22.78 -21.89
N TYR A 416 10.59 21.95 -21.12
CA TYR A 416 10.70 22.10 -19.66
C TYR A 416 12.14 22.19 -19.16
N LEU A 417 13.08 21.44 -19.76
CA LEU A 417 14.51 21.53 -19.43
C LEU A 417 15.26 22.53 -20.33
N GLY A 418 14.92 22.61 -21.61
CA GLY A 418 15.64 23.44 -22.59
C GLY A 418 16.96 22.85 -23.09
N HIS A 419 17.32 21.65 -22.63
CA HIS A 419 18.47 20.87 -23.09
C HIS A 419 18.10 19.40 -23.27
N ARG A 420 18.96 18.65 -23.97
CA ARG A 420 18.84 17.19 -24.04
C ARG A 420 19.36 16.53 -22.76
N LEU A 421 18.74 15.44 -22.34
CA LEU A 421 19.29 14.56 -21.33
C LEU A 421 20.36 13.65 -21.95
N VAL A 422 21.34 13.28 -21.15
CA VAL A 422 22.37 12.31 -21.53
C VAL A 422 21.73 10.93 -21.75
N ASP A 423 22.16 10.19 -22.77
CA ASP A 423 21.70 8.82 -23.01
C ASP A 423 22.29 7.85 -21.97
N GLY A 424 21.51 6.89 -21.46
CA GLY A 424 21.89 6.09 -20.28
C GLY A 424 21.79 4.56 -20.46
N PRO A 425 22.71 3.78 -19.86
CA PRO A 425 22.56 2.33 -19.72
C PRO A 425 21.40 2.01 -18.76
N ALA A 426 20.88 0.79 -18.85
CA ALA A 426 19.90 0.31 -17.89
C ALA A 426 20.57 -0.03 -16.54
N ALA A 427 19.91 0.30 -15.43
CA ALA A 427 20.30 -0.23 -14.13
C ALA A 427 20.18 -1.76 -14.12
N GLN A 428 21.21 -2.48 -13.67
CA GLN A 428 21.24 -3.94 -13.69
C GLN A 428 20.09 -4.52 -12.81
N PRO A 429 19.20 -5.38 -13.35
CA PRO A 429 18.11 -5.94 -12.56
C PRO A 429 18.62 -6.84 -11.43
N TYR A 430 18.16 -6.57 -10.21
CA TYR A 430 18.56 -7.33 -9.02
C TYR A 430 17.53 -8.40 -8.64
N ALA A 431 17.98 -9.66 -8.63
CA ALA A 431 17.16 -10.85 -8.35
C ALA A 431 16.92 -11.14 -6.85
N GLY A 432 17.74 -10.55 -5.96
CA GLY A 432 17.70 -10.85 -4.53
C GLY A 432 16.61 -10.08 -3.76
N ARG A 433 16.62 -10.22 -2.43
CA ARG A 433 15.66 -9.56 -1.54
C ARG A 433 15.87 -8.05 -1.48
N ARG A 434 14.78 -7.32 -1.68
CA ARG A 434 14.71 -5.85 -1.79
C ARG A 434 14.27 -5.16 -0.49
N ASP A 435 14.21 -5.90 0.62
CA ASP A 435 13.55 -5.51 1.87
C ASP A 435 14.48 -5.01 2.99
N HIS A 436 15.80 -5.21 2.84
CA HIS A 436 16.84 -4.90 3.83
C HIS A 436 16.68 -5.55 5.23
N VAL A 437 15.82 -6.56 5.39
CA VAL A 437 15.64 -7.31 6.65
C VAL A 437 16.87 -8.19 6.95
N GLY A 438 17.22 -8.31 8.23
CA GLY A 438 18.43 -8.98 8.72
C GLY A 438 19.51 -8.00 9.18
N VAL A 439 20.72 -8.51 9.45
CA VAL A 439 21.89 -7.73 9.87
C VAL A 439 22.86 -7.61 8.69
N HIS A 440 23.30 -6.41 8.35
CA HIS A 440 24.10 -6.12 7.15
C HIS A 440 25.17 -5.04 7.43
N PRO A 441 26.35 -5.07 6.79
CA PRO A 441 27.42 -4.11 7.06
C PRO A 441 27.17 -2.73 6.45
N GLN A 442 27.68 -1.70 7.14
CA GLN A 442 27.79 -0.31 6.68
C GLN A 442 29.22 0.00 6.24
N ARG A 443 29.36 1.04 5.41
CA ARG A 443 30.65 1.47 4.85
C ARG A 443 31.63 2.10 5.84
N ASP A 444 31.18 2.43 7.05
CA ASP A 444 32.00 2.97 8.14
C ASP A 444 32.48 1.90 9.14
N GLY A 445 32.19 0.63 8.87
CA GLY A 445 32.53 -0.52 9.73
C GLY A 445 31.46 -0.88 10.77
N ARG A 446 30.35 -0.16 10.86
CA ARG A 446 29.19 -0.52 11.69
C ARG A 446 28.17 -1.36 10.91
N TRP A 447 27.01 -1.61 11.53
CA TRP A 447 25.95 -2.44 10.98
C TRP A 447 24.63 -1.68 10.82
N TYR A 448 23.78 -2.15 9.92
CA TYR A 448 22.35 -1.83 9.89
C TYR A 448 21.52 -3.09 10.15
N VAL A 449 20.42 -2.92 10.88
CA VAL A 449 19.57 -4.01 11.36
C VAL A 449 18.13 -3.76 10.91
N GLY A 450 17.69 -4.53 9.92
CA GLY A 450 16.34 -4.49 9.36
C GLY A 450 15.39 -5.49 10.02
N ALA A 451 14.21 -5.03 10.42
CA ALA A 451 13.22 -5.79 11.16
C ALA A 451 11.82 -5.79 10.52
N ALA A 452 11.09 -6.88 10.74
CA ALA A 452 9.79 -7.18 10.14
C ALA A 452 8.64 -7.17 11.16
N PRO A 453 7.87 -6.07 11.27
CA PRO A 453 6.54 -6.12 11.85
C PRO A 453 5.59 -6.93 10.96
N THR A 454 4.62 -7.63 11.56
CA THR A 454 3.56 -8.33 10.83
C THR A 454 2.76 -7.35 9.97
N VAL A 455 2.91 -7.45 8.66
CA VAL A 455 2.27 -6.61 7.63
C VAL A 455 2.31 -5.10 7.89
N GLY A 456 3.41 -4.61 8.48
CA GLY A 456 3.59 -3.19 8.81
C GLY A 456 2.67 -2.66 9.91
N ARG A 457 1.99 -3.52 10.68
CA ARG A 457 1.23 -3.08 11.85
C ARG A 457 2.18 -2.89 13.02
N VAL A 458 2.11 -1.73 13.65
CA VAL A 458 2.81 -1.36 14.88
C VAL A 458 1.82 -0.62 15.80
N SER A 459 2.31 0.09 16.80
CA SER A 459 1.51 1.01 17.63
C SER A 459 2.37 2.21 18.01
N GLY A 460 1.78 3.26 18.58
CA GLY A 460 2.56 4.36 19.16
C GLY A 460 3.49 3.88 20.28
N THR A 461 3.04 2.99 21.15
CA THR A 461 3.86 2.30 22.16
C THR A 461 5.06 1.58 21.52
N VAL A 462 4.86 0.85 20.42
CA VAL A 462 5.96 0.19 19.69
C VAL A 462 6.94 1.19 19.07
N LEU A 463 6.46 2.34 18.57
CA LEU A 463 7.30 3.37 17.96
C LEU A 463 8.18 4.11 18.98
N ASP A 464 7.72 4.33 20.22
CA ASP A 464 8.54 4.90 21.31
C ASP A 464 9.58 3.90 21.84
N GLY A 465 9.21 2.62 21.96
CA GLY A 465 10.14 1.54 22.24
C GLY A 465 11.25 1.44 21.18
N LEU A 466 10.87 1.51 19.90
CA LEU A 466 11.79 1.51 18.77
C LEU A 466 12.73 2.73 18.76
N ALA A 467 12.22 3.93 19.03
CA ALA A 467 13.03 5.14 19.18
C ALA A 467 14.09 4.97 20.29
N THR A 468 13.67 4.39 21.42
CA THR A 468 14.53 4.12 22.58
C THR A 468 15.58 3.04 22.30
N LEU A 469 15.29 2.04 21.48
CA LEU A 469 16.29 1.07 21.01
C LEU A 469 17.29 1.69 20.03
N ALA A 470 16.81 2.51 19.09
CA ALA A 470 17.64 3.15 18.07
C ALA A 470 18.67 4.14 18.66
N GLU A 471 18.36 4.81 19.77
CA GLU A 471 19.31 5.66 20.52
C GLU A 471 20.29 4.86 21.41
N ARG A 472 19.88 3.68 21.90
CA ARG A 472 20.70 2.87 22.81
C ARG A 472 21.74 2.02 22.09
N HIS A 473 21.40 1.55 20.90
CA HIS A 473 22.13 0.52 20.16
C HIS A 473 22.48 0.93 18.73
N GLY A 474 22.36 2.23 18.40
CA GLY A 474 22.55 2.74 17.05
C GLY A 474 22.71 4.25 17.02
N SER A 475 22.55 4.82 15.82
CA SER A 475 22.73 6.25 15.54
C SER A 475 21.55 7.16 15.92
N GLY A 476 20.49 6.62 16.55
CA GLY A 476 19.23 7.34 16.75
C GLY A 476 18.43 7.58 15.45
N GLU A 477 18.81 6.95 14.33
CA GLU A 477 18.09 7.03 13.05
C GLU A 477 17.44 5.70 12.68
N VAL A 478 16.19 5.77 12.25
CA VAL A 478 15.39 4.64 11.76
C VAL A 478 14.85 4.96 10.38
N ARG A 479 14.85 3.98 9.48
CA ARG A 479 14.31 4.13 8.12
C ARG A 479 13.24 3.12 7.81
N LEU A 480 12.08 3.62 7.39
CA LEU A 480 10.96 2.79 6.93
C LEU A 480 11.21 2.33 5.49
N THR A 481 10.77 1.13 5.12
CA THR A 481 11.04 0.52 3.79
C THR A 481 9.81 0.55 2.87
N ALA A 482 10.02 0.35 1.57
CA ALA A 482 8.94 0.24 0.60
C ALA A 482 8.16 -1.10 0.69
N GLN A 483 8.50 -1.97 1.65
CA GLN A 483 7.95 -3.32 1.86
C GLN A 483 7.17 -3.43 3.19
N GLN A 484 6.89 -2.29 3.85
CA GLN A 484 6.27 -2.16 5.18
C GLN A 484 7.15 -2.61 6.37
N LYS A 485 8.47 -2.70 6.18
CA LYS A 485 9.49 -3.04 7.19
C LYS A 485 10.22 -1.78 7.67
N LEU A 486 11.14 -1.91 8.64
CA LEU A 486 11.99 -0.83 9.15
C LEU A 486 13.45 -1.26 9.31
N VAL A 487 14.38 -0.29 9.37
CA VAL A 487 15.82 -0.50 9.54
C VAL A 487 16.38 0.47 10.58
N VAL A 488 17.18 -0.02 11.53
CA VAL A 488 17.97 0.78 12.48
C VAL A 488 19.41 0.88 11.96
N LEU A 489 20.02 2.07 12.05
CA LEU A 489 21.34 2.35 11.46
C LEU A 489 22.43 2.61 12.52
N GLY A 490 23.70 2.36 12.16
CA GLY A 490 24.86 2.76 12.96
C GLY A 490 25.11 1.90 14.19
N VAL A 491 24.76 0.61 14.11
CA VAL A 491 24.80 -0.38 15.19
C VAL A 491 26.24 -0.90 15.35
N GLY A 492 26.80 -0.89 16.56
CA GLY A 492 28.09 -1.50 16.87
C GLY A 492 27.99 -3.02 17.02
N ASP A 493 29.09 -3.75 16.87
CA ASP A 493 29.10 -5.22 16.91
C ASP A 493 28.52 -5.80 18.22
N ASP A 494 28.89 -5.23 19.36
CA ASP A 494 28.39 -5.61 20.70
C ASP A 494 26.89 -5.26 20.90
N ASP A 495 26.34 -4.34 20.09
CA ASP A 495 24.95 -3.86 20.17
C ASP A 495 23.98 -4.69 19.30
N ILE A 496 24.47 -5.55 18.39
CA ILE A 496 23.63 -6.30 17.45
C ILE A 496 22.61 -7.18 18.17
N GLU A 497 23.06 -8.14 19.00
CA GLU A 497 22.14 -9.07 19.67
C GLU A 497 21.26 -8.40 20.76
N PRO A 498 21.75 -7.41 21.55
CA PRO A 498 20.89 -6.58 22.39
C PRO A 498 19.76 -5.89 21.60
N LEU A 499 20.06 -5.30 20.44
CA LEU A 499 19.06 -4.69 19.57
C LEU A 499 18.10 -5.72 18.99
N VAL A 500 18.58 -6.87 18.52
CA VAL A 500 17.73 -7.98 18.02
C VAL A 500 16.76 -8.46 19.11
N ALA A 501 17.24 -8.65 20.34
CA ALA A 501 16.40 -9.06 21.46
C ALA A 501 15.35 -8.00 21.84
N GLY A 502 15.74 -6.72 21.84
CA GLY A 502 14.83 -5.59 22.06
C GLY A 502 13.76 -5.46 20.98
N LEU A 503 14.12 -5.63 19.71
CA LEU A 503 13.20 -5.58 18.58
C LEU A 503 12.21 -6.76 18.61
N HIS A 504 12.68 -7.98 18.88
CA HIS A 504 11.82 -9.15 19.09
C HIS A 504 10.83 -8.93 20.26
N ALA A 505 11.26 -8.31 21.36
CA ALA A 505 10.37 -7.95 22.48
C ALA A 505 9.27 -6.93 22.11
N LEU A 506 9.42 -6.21 20.99
CA LEU A 506 8.40 -5.33 20.40
C LEU A 506 7.61 -6.00 19.25
N GLY A 507 7.86 -7.28 18.95
CA GLY A 507 7.27 -8.00 17.82
C GLY A 507 7.85 -7.61 16.45
N LEU A 508 9.08 -7.08 16.42
CA LEU A 508 9.78 -6.62 15.23
C LEU A 508 10.90 -7.61 14.86
N GLU A 509 10.60 -8.55 13.96
CA GLU A 509 11.50 -9.68 13.72
C GLU A 509 12.69 -9.35 12.81
N VAL A 510 13.92 -9.46 13.33
CA VAL A 510 15.15 -9.37 12.51
C VAL A 510 15.45 -10.68 11.77
N ARG A 511 14.98 -11.81 12.31
CA ARG A 511 15.14 -13.17 11.75
C ARG A 511 13.77 -13.83 11.48
N PRO A 512 12.87 -13.18 10.71
CA PRO A 512 11.50 -13.66 10.50
C PRO A 512 11.41 -14.92 9.65
N SER A 513 10.28 -15.61 9.73
CA SER A 513 9.85 -16.57 8.72
C SER A 513 9.66 -15.91 7.34
N GLU A 514 9.66 -16.72 6.30
CA GLU A 514 9.40 -16.25 4.94
C GLU A 514 7.98 -15.68 4.76
N PHE A 515 6.98 -16.25 5.43
CA PHE A 515 5.62 -15.71 5.40
C PHE A 515 5.56 -14.32 6.05
N ARG A 516 6.17 -14.11 7.22
CA ARG A 516 6.22 -12.81 7.90
C ARG A 516 7.05 -11.78 7.13
N ARG A 517 8.15 -12.22 6.52
CA ARG A 517 9.04 -11.38 5.69
C ARG A 517 8.37 -10.96 4.39
N GLY A 518 7.81 -11.91 3.65
CA GLY A 518 7.24 -11.71 2.32
C GLY A 518 5.82 -11.12 2.30
N THR A 519 5.07 -11.22 3.40
CA THR A 519 3.68 -10.71 3.41
C THR A 519 3.62 -9.18 3.52
N MET A 520 2.73 -8.58 2.73
CA MET A 520 2.25 -7.20 2.84
C MET A 520 0.74 -7.15 2.85
N ALA A 521 0.16 -6.19 3.56
CA ALA A 521 -1.29 -5.96 3.58
C ALA A 521 -1.64 -4.47 3.56
N CYS A 522 -2.68 -4.13 2.80
CA CYS A 522 -3.28 -2.80 2.85
C CYS A 522 -4.11 -2.60 4.13
N THR A 523 -4.71 -1.42 4.31
CA THR A 523 -5.53 -1.08 5.48
C THR A 523 -6.80 -1.94 5.68
N GLY A 524 -7.26 -2.68 4.68
CA GLY A 524 -8.43 -3.58 4.82
C GLY A 524 -9.75 -2.85 5.08
N ILE A 525 -10.82 -3.62 5.30
CA ILE A 525 -12.15 -3.09 5.65
C ILE A 525 -12.18 -2.37 7.01
N GLU A 526 -11.24 -2.69 7.91
CA GLU A 526 -11.07 -2.10 9.26
C GLU A 526 -11.21 -0.57 9.26
N PHE A 527 -10.55 0.11 8.30
CA PHE A 527 -10.66 1.57 8.14
C PHE A 527 -10.88 2.05 6.70
N CYS A 528 -10.76 1.20 5.67
CA CYS A 528 -10.84 1.65 4.27
C CYS A 528 -12.27 1.61 3.71
N LYS A 529 -12.82 2.79 3.38
CA LYS A 529 -14.11 2.92 2.66
C LYS A 529 -14.17 2.25 1.29
N LEU A 530 -13.03 1.89 0.69
CA LEU A 530 -12.98 1.25 -0.64
C LEU A 530 -12.76 -0.27 -0.56
N ALA A 531 -12.59 -0.83 0.64
CA ALA A 531 -12.36 -2.25 0.83
C ALA A 531 -13.66 -3.06 0.90
N ILE A 532 -13.61 -4.25 0.33
CA ILE A 532 -14.65 -5.30 0.33
C ILE A 532 -14.24 -6.42 1.31
N ALA A 533 -12.95 -6.54 1.63
CA ALA A 533 -12.41 -7.52 2.57
C ALA A 533 -11.45 -6.89 3.59
N GLU A 534 -11.40 -7.45 4.80
CA GLU A 534 -10.34 -7.29 5.79
C GLU A 534 -9.02 -7.82 5.22
N THR A 535 -7.90 -7.14 5.49
CA THR A 535 -6.57 -7.61 5.09
C THR A 535 -5.47 -7.63 6.15
N LYS A 536 -5.50 -6.81 7.22
CA LYS A 536 -4.39 -6.80 8.19
C LYS A 536 -4.53 -7.89 9.26
N GLY A 537 -5.73 -8.13 9.78
CA GLY A 537 -6.04 -9.25 10.66
C GLY A 537 -6.00 -10.58 9.93
N ASN A 538 -6.60 -10.68 8.74
CA ASN A 538 -6.54 -11.86 7.87
C ASN A 538 -5.09 -12.22 7.51
N ALA A 539 -4.26 -11.24 7.12
CA ALA A 539 -2.85 -11.52 6.82
C ALA A 539 -2.03 -11.87 8.07
N ALA A 540 -2.31 -11.27 9.23
CA ALA A 540 -1.63 -11.63 10.47
C ALA A 540 -1.96 -13.06 10.92
N ARG A 541 -3.23 -13.48 10.81
CA ARG A 541 -3.64 -14.88 11.03
C ARG A 541 -3.01 -15.82 10.02
N LEU A 542 -3.05 -15.48 8.73
CA LEU A 542 -2.45 -16.28 7.66
C LEU A 542 -0.94 -16.50 7.86
N VAL A 543 -0.21 -15.45 8.25
CA VAL A 543 1.22 -15.57 8.62
C VAL A 543 1.41 -16.51 9.80
N ALA A 544 0.64 -16.36 10.88
CA ALA A 544 0.75 -17.22 12.05
C ALA A 544 0.40 -18.70 11.78
N GLU A 545 -0.63 -18.96 10.97
CA GLU A 545 -0.99 -20.33 10.57
C GLU A 545 0.07 -20.96 9.65
N LEU A 546 0.67 -20.19 8.72
CA LEU A 546 1.73 -20.71 7.85
C LEU A 546 3.07 -20.87 8.58
N GLU A 547 3.35 -20.06 9.61
CA GLU A 547 4.50 -20.22 10.51
C GLU A 547 4.42 -21.52 11.33
N ASP A 548 3.22 -21.96 11.72
CA ASP A 548 2.98 -23.21 12.45
C ASP A 548 2.95 -24.44 11.52
N ARG A 549 2.28 -24.35 10.37
CA ARG A 549 2.13 -25.46 9.41
C ARG A 549 3.39 -25.74 8.58
N LEU A 550 4.13 -24.70 8.18
CA LEU A 550 5.29 -24.79 7.28
C LEU A 550 6.57 -24.17 7.90
N PRO A 551 6.99 -24.59 9.12
CA PRO A 551 8.06 -23.94 9.90
C PRO A 551 9.46 -24.08 9.27
N THR A 552 9.63 -24.94 8.26
CA THR A 552 10.90 -25.18 7.56
C THR A 552 10.96 -24.57 6.16
N PHE A 553 9.97 -23.77 5.75
CA PHE A 553 9.93 -23.17 4.41
C PHE A 553 10.96 -22.02 4.29
N ASP A 554 11.96 -22.19 3.42
CA ASP A 554 13.14 -21.32 3.30
C ASP A 554 13.16 -20.39 2.06
N ARG A 555 12.23 -20.59 1.12
CA ARG A 555 12.25 -19.92 -0.20
C ARG A 555 11.60 -18.52 -0.14
N PRO A 556 12.12 -17.52 -0.88
CA PRO A 556 11.45 -16.23 -1.06
C PRO A 556 10.02 -16.41 -1.60
N LEU A 557 9.04 -15.82 -0.92
CA LEU A 557 7.63 -15.84 -1.35
C LEU A 557 6.93 -14.53 -0.97
N SER A 558 6.48 -13.74 -1.96
CA SER A 558 5.79 -12.47 -1.74
C SER A 558 4.26 -12.62 -1.75
N LEU A 559 3.62 -12.31 -0.62
CA LEU A 559 2.18 -12.53 -0.41
C LEU A 559 1.45 -11.22 -0.13
N HIS A 560 0.61 -10.77 -1.06
CA HIS A 560 0.15 -9.37 -1.12
C HIS A 560 -1.37 -9.24 -0.94
N VAL A 561 -1.81 -9.01 0.30
CA VAL A 561 -3.23 -9.01 0.70
C VAL A 561 -3.88 -7.62 0.51
N ASN A 562 -4.86 -7.54 -0.40
CA ASN A 562 -5.46 -6.26 -0.82
C ASN A 562 -6.99 -6.31 -0.79
N GLY A 563 -7.64 -5.50 0.06
CA GLY A 563 -9.09 -5.57 0.29
C GLY A 563 -9.96 -5.09 -0.89
N CYS A 564 -9.37 -4.63 -2.00
CA CYS A 564 -10.09 -4.19 -3.19
C CYS A 564 -9.18 -4.10 -4.44
N PRO A 565 -9.75 -3.92 -5.66
CA PRO A 565 -8.99 -3.78 -6.91
C PRO A 565 -8.04 -2.56 -7.02
N ASN A 566 -7.92 -1.72 -6.00
CA ASN A 566 -7.00 -0.57 -6.02
C ASN A 566 -5.52 -0.95 -5.94
N SER A 567 -5.20 -2.18 -5.50
CA SER A 567 -3.82 -2.71 -5.43
C SER A 567 -2.87 -1.80 -4.64
N CYS A 568 -3.26 -1.44 -3.42
CA CYS A 568 -2.46 -0.59 -2.53
C CYS A 568 -1.21 -1.31 -2.01
N ALA A 569 -1.33 -2.59 -1.67
CA ALA A 569 -0.25 -3.51 -1.33
C ALA A 569 0.11 -4.42 -2.53
N ARG A 570 0.01 -3.93 -3.76
CA ARG A 570 0.61 -4.50 -4.99
C ARG A 570 0.26 -5.97 -5.38
N ILE A 571 -1.02 -6.28 -5.54
CA ILE A 571 -1.55 -7.59 -6.00
C ILE A 571 -0.74 -8.18 -7.17
N GLN A 572 -0.49 -7.41 -8.23
CA GLN A 572 -0.05 -7.97 -9.51
C GLN A 572 1.46 -8.17 -9.64
N VAL A 573 2.25 -7.79 -8.64
CA VAL A 573 3.72 -8.00 -8.60
C VAL A 573 4.06 -8.72 -7.31
N ALA A 574 3.36 -9.84 -7.11
CA ALA A 574 3.47 -10.76 -5.99
C ALA A 574 3.45 -12.19 -6.53
N ASP A 575 4.17 -13.09 -5.87
CA ASP A 575 4.06 -14.53 -6.07
C ASP A 575 2.62 -14.99 -5.83
N ILE A 576 2.02 -14.53 -4.71
CA ILE A 576 0.62 -14.76 -4.35
C ILE A 576 -0.08 -13.42 -4.06
N GLY A 577 -0.76 -12.87 -5.06
CA GLY A 577 -1.52 -11.63 -4.97
C GLY A 577 -3.00 -11.86 -4.66
N LEU A 578 -3.48 -11.41 -3.50
CA LEU A 578 -4.87 -11.63 -3.08
C LEU A 578 -5.71 -10.35 -3.26
N LYS A 579 -6.73 -10.40 -4.14
CA LYS A 579 -7.64 -9.27 -4.43
C LYS A 579 -9.03 -9.50 -3.85
N GLY A 580 -9.31 -8.80 -2.75
CA GLY A 580 -10.55 -8.84 -1.98
C GLY A 580 -11.79 -8.50 -2.79
N MET A 581 -12.82 -9.32 -2.62
CA MET A 581 -14.14 -9.23 -3.23
C MET A 581 -15.13 -10.15 -2.49
N LEU A 582 -16.43 -10.06 -2.79
CA LEU A 582 -17.36 -11.12 -2.37
C LEU A 582 -17.14 -12.39 -3.21
N VAL A 583 -17.26 -13.54 -2.54
CA VAL A 583 -17.20 -14.88 -3.14
C VAL A 583 -18.33 -15.74 -2.57
N PRO A 584 -18.84 -16.76 -3.28
CA PRO A 584 -19.72 -17.75 -2.67
C PRO A 584 -18.97 -18.53 -1.59
N GLY A 585 -19.54 -18.65 -0.39
CA GLY A 585 -19.08 -19.56 0.65
C GLY A 585 -19.67 -20.97 0.50
N PRO A 586 -19.40 -21.88 1.44
CA PRO A 586 -19.88 -23.27 1.41
C PRO A 586 -21.41 -23.39 1.29
N ASP A 587 -22.15 -22.51 1.97
CA ASP A 587 -23.61 -22.46 1.96
C ASP A 587 -24.20 -21.76 0.71
N GLY A 588 -23.36 -21.35 -0.24
CA GLY A 588 -23.73 -20.61 -1.46
C GLY A 588 -23.89 -19.09 -1.26
N GLU A 589 -24.14 -18.64 -0.03
CA GLU A 589 -24.23 -17.23 0.34
C GLU A 589 -22.93 -16.46 0.03
N GLN A 590 -23.05 -15.14 -0.21
CA GLN A 590 -21.87 -14.31 -0.47
C GLN A 590 -21.14 -13.96 0.82
N THR A 591 -19.86 -14.35 0.90
CA THR A 591 -18.96 -14.09 2.03
C THR A 591 -17.70 -13.37 1.57
N GLU A 592 -16.86 -12.97 2.53
CA GLU A 592 -15.57 -12.35 2.28
C GLU A 592 -14.58 -13.34 1.65
N GLY A 593 -13.87 -12.89 0.61
CA GLY A 593 -12.80 -13.67 0.03
C GLY A 593 -11.97 -12.91 -1.00
N PHE A 594 -11.19 -13.65 -1.77
CA PHE A 594 -10.16 -13.10 -2.66
C PHE A 594 -10.19 -13.81 -4.01
N GLN A 595 -10.06 -13.04 -5.09
CA GLN A 595 -9.53 -13.58 -6.34
C GLN A 595 -8.01 -13.61 -6.25
N VAL A 596 -7.43 -14.77 -6.55
CA VAL A 596 -5.99 -14.98 -6.55
C VAL A 596 -5.39 -14.48 -7.87
N HIS A 597 -4.18 -13.93 -7.77
CA HIS A 597 -3.25 -13.66 -8.85
C HIS A 597 -1.93 -14.37 -8.52
N LEU A 598 -1.29 -15.03 -9.48
CA LEU A 598 -0.07 -15.81 -9.26
C LEU A 598 1.08 -15.41 -10.20
N GLY A 599 2.30 -15.43 -9.67
CA GLY A 599 3.56 -15.32 -10.43
C GLY A 599 3.86 -13.94 -11.02
N GLY A 600 3.48 -12.87 -10.31
CA GLY A 600 3.95 -11.52 -10.61
C GLY A 600 5.21 -11.19 -9.82
N GLU A 601 6.14 -10.44 -10.39
CA GLU A 601 7.38 -10.07 -9.70
C GLU A 601 7.94 -8.73 -10.19
N LEU A 602 9.04 -8.29 -9.56
CA LEU A 602 9.83 -7.12 -9.92
C LEU A 602 11.30 -7.55 -10.14
N GLY A 603 12.06 -6.79 -10.93
CA GLY A 603 13.45 -7.14 -11.25
C GLY A 603 13.65 -7.89 -12.58
N PRO A 604 14.50 -8.95 -12.64
CA PRO A 604 14.97 -9.54 -13.89
C PRO A 604 13.85 -9.98 -14.85
N GLU A 605 12.83 -10.67 -14.32
CA GLU A 605 11.64 -11.09 -15.07
C GLU A 605 10.39 -10.28 -14.65
N ALA A 606 10.55 -8.97 -14.42
CA ALA A 606 9.48 -8.09 -13.94
C ALA A 606 8.16 -8.29 -14.73
N GLY A 607 7.17 -8.85 -14.05
CA GLY A 607 6.03 -9.51 -14.69
C GLY A 607 4.75 -9.33 -13.89
N LEU A 608 3.60 -9.35 -14.58
CA LEU A 608 2.29 -9.17 -13.96
C LEU A 608 1.59 -10.51 -13.75
N GLY A 609 1.26 -10.83 -12.50
CA GLY A 609 0.70 -12.14 -12.12
C GLY A 609 -0.60 -12.48 -12.83
N ARG A 610 -0.67 -13.71 -13.37
CA ARG A 610 -1.86 -14.25 -14.05
C ARG A 610 -3.00 -14.50 -13.06
N LYS A 611 -4.23 -14.60 -13.57
CA LYS A 611 -5.42 -14.96 -12.79
C LYS A 611 -5.85 -16.37 -13.19
N PRO A 612 -5.63 -17.41 -12.37
CA PRO A 612 -6.11 -18.75 -12.66
C PRO A 612 -7.63 -18.77 -12.86
N ARG A 613 -8.12 -19.65 -13.74
CA ARG A 613 -9.45 -19.53 -14.33
C ARG A 613 -10.57 -19.79 -13.31
N GLY A 614 -11.13 -18.69 -12.80
CA GLY A 614 -12.26 -18.74 -11.86
C GLY A 614 -11.85 -18.90 -10.40
N LEU A 615 -10.55 -19.06 -10.12
CA LEU A 615 -10.02 -19.26 -8.77
C LEU A 615 -10.40 -18.10 -7.84
N LYS A 616 -11.07 -18.48 -6.76
CA LYS A 616 -11.53 -17.68 -5.64
C LYS A 616 -11.34 -18.50 -4.38
N VAL A 617 -11.01 -17.84 -3.28
CA VAL A 617 -10.79 -18.45 -1.97
C VAL A 617 -11.48 -17.57 -0.93
N THR A 618 -12.28 -18.13 -0.02
CA THR A 618 -12.83 -17.36 1.11
C THR A 618 -11.72 -16.93 2.05
N SER A 619 -11.98 -15.92 2.90
CA SER A 619 -11.02 -15.53 3.93
C SER A 619 -10.69 -16.67 4.92
N ALA A 620 -11.58 -17.65 5.07
CA ALA A 620 -11.35 -18.83 5.91
C ALA A 620 -10.36 -19.81 5.28
N GLU A 621 -10.55 -20.16 4.00
CA GLU A 621 -9.75 -21.16 3.26
C GLU A 621 -8.34 -20.67 2.85
N LEU A 622 -7.98 -19.40 3.10
CA LEU A 622 -6.69 -18.85 2.70
C LEU A 622 -5.46 -19.66 3.17
N PRO A 623 -5.36 -20.14 4.43
CA PRO A 623 -4.22 -20.93 4.88
C PRO A 623 -4.10 -22.24 4.09
N ASP A 624 -5.21 -22.99 4.00
CA ASP A 624 -5.27 -24.28 3.30
C ASP A 624 -4.97 -24.15 1.79
N TYR A 625 -5.35 -23.02 1.18
CA TYR A 625 -4.99 -22.69 -0.20
C TYR A 625 -3.50 -22.39 -0.35
N VAL A 626 -2.96 -21.50 0.50
CA VAL A 626 -1.54 -21.09 0.39
C VAL A 626 -0.61 -22.26 0.70
N GLU A 627 -0.92 -23.06 1.72
CA GLU A 627 -0.22 -24.30 2.05
C GLU A 627 -0.19 -25.27 0.85
N ARG A 628 -1.34 -25.51 0.21
CA ARG A 628 -1.43 -26.39 -0.98
C ARG A 628 -0.62 -25.90 -2.17
N VAL A 629 -0.70 -24.61 -2.51
CA VAL A 629 0.01 -24.07 -3.68
C VAL A 629 1.52 -23.93 -3.42
N VAL A 630 1.93 -23.64 -2.18
CA VAL A 630 3.34 -23.62 -1.77
C VAL A 630 3.93 -25.04 -1.69
N GLY A 631 3.17 -26.02 -1.19
CA GLY A 631 3.56 -27.43 -1.19
C GLY A 631 3.82 -27.95 -2.61
N ARG A 632 2.88 -27.75 -3.53
CA ARG A 632 3.05 -28.12 -4.96
C ARG A 632 4.22 -27.40 -5.62
N TYR A 633 4.46 -26.13 -5.29
CA TYR A 633 5.67 -25.43 -5.74
C TYR A 633 6.94 -26.15 -5.26
N VAL A 634 7.03 -26.51 -3.98
CA VAL A 634 8.18 -27.24 -3.43
C VAL A 634 8.34 -28.64 -4.05
N GLU A 635 7.25 -29.31 -4.41
CA GLU A 635 7.24 -30.63 -5.09
C GLU A 635 7.63 -30.58 -6.59
N GLN A 636 7.30 -29.49 -7.29
CA GLN A 636 7.32 -29.43 -8.76
C GLN A 636 8.36 -28.47 -9.35
N ARG A 637 8.94 -27.58 -8.54
CA ARG A 637 9.94 -26.59 -8.97
C ARG A 637 11.24 -27.24 -9.43
N ASP A 638 11.88 -26.63 -10.42
CA ASP A 638 13.26 -26.95 -10.78
C ASP A 638 14.24 -26.31 -9.76
N ASP A 639 15.50 -26.80 -9.70
CA ASP A 639 16.48 -26.61 -8.60
C ASP A 639 16.38 -25.29 -7.78
N ASP A 640 16.65 -24.15 -8.45
CA ASP A 640 16.60 -22.79 -7.89
C ASP A 640 15.52 -21.92 -8.57
N GLU A 641 14.51 -22.54 -9.19
CA GLU A 641 13.37 -21.86 -9.79
C GLU A 641 12.55 -21.12 -8.71
N SER A 642 12.15 -19.88 -9.03
CA SER A 642 11.28 -19.07 -8.17
C SER A 642 9.81 -19.50 -8.25
N PHE A 643 9.02 -19.16 -7.23
CA PHE A 643 7.56 -19.37 -7.28
C PHE A 643 6.96 -18.66 -8.49
N ALA A 644 7.45 -17.47 -8.84
CA ALA A 644 6.95 -16.73 -10.00
C ALA A 644 7.22 -17.41 -11.35
N GLN A 645 8.39 -18.05 -11.52
CA GLN A 645 8.71 -18.85 -12.71
C GLN A 645 7.85 -20.13 -12.76
N TRP A 646 7.79 -20.90 -11.66
CA TRP A 646 6.96 -22.10 -11.56
C TRP A 646 5.49 -21.78 -11.85
N ALA A 647 4.93 -20.74 -11.21
CA ALA A 647 3.54 -20.33 -11.37
C ALA A 647 3.22 -19.75 -12.76
N ARG A 648 4.21 -19.53 -13.65
CA ARG A 648 3.99 -19.24 -15.08
C ARG A 648 3.89 -20.50 -15.92
N ARG A 649 4.70 -21.53 -15.64
CA ARG A 649 4.71 -22.79 -16.42
C ARG A 649 3.71 -23.84 -15.93
N ALA A 650 3.34 -23.85 -14.66
CA ALA A 650 2.50 -24.88 -14.05
C ALA A 650 1.09 -24.94 -14.65
N ASP A 651 0.54 -26.15 -14.75
CA ASP A 651 -0.85 -26.38 -15.18
C ASP A 651 -1.85 -25.80 -14.18
N GLU A 652 -3.03 -25.38 -14.66
CA GLU A 652 -4.04 -24.70 -13.82
C GLU A 652 -4.50 -25.56 -12.62
N GLU A 653 -4.50 -26.89 -12.74
CA GLU A 653 -4.82 -27.81 -11.63
C GLU A 653 -3.82 -27.75 -10.46
N ALA A 654 -2.55 -27.45 -10.74
CA ALA A 654 -1.54 -27.25 -9.70
C ALA A 654 -1.74 -25.93 -8.94
N LEU A 655 -2.46 -24.96 -9.53
CA LEU A 655 -2.67 -23.62 -8.98
C LEU A 655 -3.94 -23.50 -8.11
N THR A 656 -4.83 -24.49 -8.13
CA THR A 656 -6.15 -24.49 -7.47
C THR A 656 -6.19 -25.27 -6.16
#